data_AF-A0A2G9PY34-F1
#
_entry.id   AF-A0A2G9PY34-F1
#
_cell.length_a   1.000
_cell.length_b   1.000
_cell.length_c   1.000
_cell.angle_alpha   90.00
_cell.angle_beta   90.00
_cell.angle_gamma   90.00
#
_symmetry.space_group_name_H-M   'P 1'
#
loop_
_entity.id
_entity.type
_entity.pdbx_description
1 polymer ?
#
loop_
_entity_poly.entity_id
_entity_poly.type
_entity_poly.pdbx_seq_one_letter_code
_entity_poly.pdbx_strand_id
1 'polypeptide(L)'
;MSISREELSEVVEELGLHKGRQTELITVYIPAGYDVNSVQKQLEAEKSTAKNIKSTATRKNVTEALEKIVRHLKTLKKTPVNGLAVFCGNISKVEGQTDLQLWDIEPPLPLKSRLYRCDKEFVIIPLNEMLEVTEVFGLLVMDRKEATIGLLEGKRIEVLQKMTSGIPGKVRAGGQCLAPDTLIMKDNGEIIEIKDSHNPLLIISENFNQEKSETTPLIAKWKNNKELFRIITSYPKLKIKASQEHTFFVRNDGGIKEKPLLSLKEGDYLIMPEKINLNLQDQEIEFTPQVKQAFNTKKVKIPEKINSEFARILGYYFGDGGYESDRITFFEQRKEVAEYYKKLIENIFSIESDLRFRKSKNYWQIRVYSRIISQLFKQFYLERDKTRKERIPIKILKSSDNSLASFIGGFFDAEGYVSKSRIAAGFNNELLAKQIQLALLRLGIISSINEYDNRRNPYSKNIRYTVAIDDLESLKKYYEIVIFCSPEKQEKLWNLINKRGNRNKVRQLIGNGKDIARIIRNFGLNTRQFRAPCFFNNKRQMSKEVFKKKILDRIQDDDLRKRLEMFYNSNLIAVKISKIEKIGLRPTIDIETKNHNFMANGLIVHNSSQRFHRITEGLTKDFYKRVAEEMKNVFFEMPKLKGILVGGPIPTKDEFIEGEYMTAKLKEKVIGVIDVGDSNESGLGELVTKSQDILANQEITLERKLLEKFFETLGEKPEMVVYDEEGIRKALEYGAVEKLFLSKKIGKKILTELRKLAENISAEVHVVSLETTEGEQFYNLGGMGAILRYRI
;
A
#
# COMPACT_ATOMS: atom_id res chain seq x y z
N MET A 1 -18.58 48.64 28.47
CA MET A 1 -17.24 48.01 28.48
C MET A 1 -17.45 46.76 29.29
N SER A 2 -17.16 45.60 28.72
CA SER A 2 -17.32 44.33 29.41
C SER A 2 -16.43 44.30 30.64
N ILE A 3 -16.98 43.89 31.77
CA ILE A 3 -16.27 43.75 33.03
C ILE A 3 -15.18 42.67 32.91
N SER A 4 -14.04 42.83 33.60
CA SER A 4 -13.00 41.80 33.65
C SER A 4 -13.48 40.57 34.45
N ARG A 5 -12.75 39.44 34.35
CA ARG A 5 -13.12 38.24 35.13
C ARG A 5 -12.95 38.44 36.64
N GLU A 6 -11.95 39.22 37.06
CA GLU A 6 -11.73 39.56 38.47
C GLU A 6 -12.88 40.41 39.01
N GLU A 7 -13.21 41.50 38.32
CA GLU A 7 -14.33 42.37 38.68
C GLU A 7 -15.69 41.63 38.61
N LEU A 8 -15.87 40.69 37.66
CA LEU A 8 -17.06 39.84 37.63
C LEU A 8 -17.17 38.96 38.88
N SER A 9 -16.04 38.41 39.35
CA SER A 9 -16.00 37.57 40.56
C SER A 9 -16.44 38.36 41.79
N GLU A 10 -15.96 39.59 41.94
CA GLU A 10 -16.34 40.49 43.04
C GLU A 10 -17.84 40.80 43.02
N VAL A 11 -18.38 41.15 41.85
CA VAL A 11 -19.81 41.47 41.70
C VAL A 11 -20.70 40.24 41.93
N VAL A 12 -20.26 39.05 41.51
CA VAL A 12 -21.01 37.80 41.77
C VAL A 12 -20.99 37.44 43.26
N GLU A 13 -19.88 37.66 43.97
CA GLU A 13 -19.82 37.55 45.43
C GLU A 13 -20.81 38.53 46.11
N GLU A 14 -20.82 39.80 45.68
CA GLU A 14 -21.72 40.83 46.21
C GLU A 14 -23.19 40.45 46.01
N LEU A 15 -23.58 40.10 44.78
CA LEU A 15 -24.95 39.69 44.46
C LEU A 15 -25.40 38.46 45.28
N GLY A 16 -24.48 37.54 45.58
CA GLY A 16 -24.75 36.36 46.39
C GLY A 16 -25.01 36.65 47.88
N LEU A 17 -24.57 37.81 48.40
CA LEU A 17 -24.82 38.22 49.79
C LEU A 17 -26.24 38.75 50.02
N HIS A 18 -26.93 39.18 48.96
CA HIS A 18 -28.25 39.78 49.05
C HIS A 18 -29.37 38.74 49.02
N LYS A 19 -30.23 38.77 50.05
CA LYS A 19 -31.39 37.90 50.18
C LYS A 19 -32.63 38.70 50.54
N GLY A 20 -33.64 38.63 49.68
CA GLY A 20 -34.97 39.20 49.89
C GLY A 20 -35.75 38.44 50.95
N ARG A 21 -36.65 39.16 51.64
CA ARG A 21 -37.56 38.57 52.64
C ARG A 21 -38.62 37.69 51.98
N GLN A 22 -39.10 38.12 50.82
CA GLN A 22 -40.01 37.38 49.94
C GLN A 22 -39.46 37.38 48.51
N THR A 23 -40.23 36.93 47.52
CA THR A 23 -39.85 36.97 46.11
C THR A 23 -39.88 38.41 45.60
N GLU A 24 -38.81 39.15 45.85
CA GLU A 24 -38.71 40.59 45.58
C GLU A 24 -37.40 41.01 44.89
N LEU A 25 -36.48 40.07 44.67
CA LEU A 25 -35.27 40.29 43.88
C LEU A 25 -35.50 39.83 42.44
N ILE A 26 -35.17 40.67 41.48
CA ILE A 26 -35.40 40.44 40.05
C ILE A 26 -34.07 40.24 39.34
N THR A 27 -33.96 39.16 38.58
CA THR A 27 -32.85 38.85 37.68
C THR A 27 -33.33 38.82 36.24
N VAL A 28 -32.62 39.53 35.36
CA VAL A 28 -32.89 39.58 33.91
C VAL A 28 -31.60 39.32 33.14
N TYR A 29 -31.59 38.29 32.30
CA TYR A 29 -30.50 38.04 31.34
C TYR A 29 -30.98 38.26 29.91
N ILE A 30 -30.26 39.10 29.17
CA ILE A 30 -30.49 39.43 27.77
C ILE A 30 -29.33 38.85 26.94
N PRO A 31 -29.59 37.90 26.03
CA PRO A 31 -28.56 37.32 25.17
C PRO A 31 -27.89 38.35 24.26
N ALA A 32 -26.64 38.09 23.88
CA ALA A 32 -25.92 38.87 22.89
C ALA A 32 -26.69 38.93 21.56
N GLY A 33 -26.85 40.13 21.00
CA GLY A 33 -27.57 40.35 19.74
C GLY A 33 -29.11 40.28 19.82
N TYR A 34 -29.69 40.01 20.99
CA TYR A 34 -31.14 40.06 21.18
C TYR A 34 -31.66 41.51 21.22
N ASP A 35 -32.93 41.76 20.90
CA ASP A 35 -33.50 43.12 20.92
C ASP A 35 -33.95 43.54 22.33
N VAL A 36 -33.30 44.56 22.92
CA VAL A 36 -33.67 45.11 24.25
C VAL A 36 -35.13 45.55 24.30
N ASN A 37 -35.67 46.09 23.21
CA ASN A 37 -37.04 46.61 23.18
C ASN A 37 -38.07 45.50 23.42
N SER A 38 -37.80 44.29 22.94
CA SER A 38 -38.65 43.13 23.18
C SER A 38 -38.65 42.70 24.65
N VAL A 39 -37.50 42.79 25.32
CA VAL A 39 -37.37 42.52 26.77
C VAL A 39 -38.06 43.62 27.58
N GLN A 40 -37.92 44.87 27.17
CA GLN A 40 -38.61 46.00 27.80
C GLN A 40 -40.13 45.81 27.78
N LYS A 41 -40.72 45.44 26.63
CA LYS A 41 -42.16 45.16 26.50
C LYS A 41 -42.60 44.01 27.42
N GLN A 42 -41.78 42.96 27.54
CA GLN A 42 -42.06 41.86 28.46
C GLN A 42 -42.08 42.36 29.92
N LEU A 43 -41.09 43.13 30.35
CA LEU A 43 -41.02 43.63 31.72
C LEU A 43 -42.14 44.62 32.05
N GLU A 44 -42.61 45.42 31.08
CA GLU A 44 -43.80 46.27 31.23
C GLU A 44 -45.09 45.45 31.40
N ALA A 45 -45.20 44.30 30.73
CA ALA A 45 -46.29 43.35 30.95
C ALA A 45 -46.22 42.70 32.35
N GLU A 46 -45.02 42.25 32.78
CA GLU A 46 -44.80 41.70 34.13
C GLU A 46 -45.12 42.72 35.23
N LYS A 47 -44.81 44.00 35.02
CA LYS A 47 -45.17 45.09 35.93
C LYS A 47 -46.68 45.21 36.09
N SER A 48 -47.43 45.01 35.01
CA SER A 48 -48.90 45.05 35.04
C SER A 48 -49.48 43.87 35.82
N THR A 49 -48.89 42.67 35.66
CA THR A 49 -49.25 41.46 36.41
C THR A 49 -48.89 41.54 37.89
N ALA A 50 -47.78 42.20 38.24
CA ALA A 50 -47.32 42.37 39.63
C ALA A 50 -48.35 43.09 40.52
N LYS A 51 -49.32 43.83 39.94
CA LYS A 51 -50.45 44.43 40.69
C LYS A 51 -51.29 43.40 41.45
N ASN A 52 -51.32 42.15 40.98
CA ASN A 52 -52.10 41.06 41.57
C ASN A 52 -51.41 40.39 42.77
N ILE A 53 -50.20 40.83 43.16
CA ILE A 53 -49.50 40.32 44.34
C ILE A 53 -50.30 40.70 45.60
N LYS A 54 -50.60 39.69 46.44
CA LYS A 54 -51.41 39.82 47.66
C LYS A 54 -50.71 40.66 48.76
N SER A 55 -49.40 40.46 48.94
CA SER A 55 -48.59 41.20 49.91
C SER A 55 -48.37 42.64 49.43
N THR A 56 -48.80 43.64 50.20
CA THR A 56 -48.69 45.07 49.87
C THR A 56 -47.23 45.53 49.77
N ALA A 57 -46.38 45.09 50.70
CA ALA A 57 -44.95 45.41 50.73
C ALA A 57 -44.20 44.81 49.54
N THR A 58 -44.40 43.51 49.27
CA THR A 58 -43.75 42.81 48.15
C THR A 58 -44.22 43.35 46.80
N ARG A 59 -45.52 43.65 46.68
CA ARG A 59 -46.07 44.30 45.49
C ARG A 59 -45.39 45.63 45.20
N LYS A 60 -45.20 46.47 46.24
CA LYS A 60 -44.49 47.75 46.12
C LYS A 60 -43.04 47.55 45.66
N ASN A 61 -42.28 46.69 46.35
CA ASN A 61 -40.87 46.43 46.04
C ASN A 61 -40.67 45.88 44.62
N VAL A 62 -41.47 44.89 44.20
CA VAL A 62 -41.40 44.30 42.85
C VAL A 62 -41.78 45.33 41.77
N THR A 63 -42.82 46.14 42.02
CA THR A 63 -43.28 47.15 41.05
C THR A 63 -42.22 48.25 40.87
N GLU A 64 -41.61 48.71 41.96
CA GLU A 64 -40.54 49.72 41.95
C GLU A 64 -39.26 49.17 41.29
N ALA A 65 -38.89 47.91 41.56
CA ALA A 65 -37.76 47.25 40.92
C ALA A 65 -37.96 47.11 39.40
N LEU A 66 -39.12 46.61 38.95
CA LEU A 66 -39.46 46.51 37.53
C LEU A 66 -39.45 47.88 36.86
N GLU A 67 -39.97 48.91 37.53
CA GLU A 67 -39.95 50.27 37.02
C GLU A 67 -38.53 50.80 36.85
N LYS A 68 -37.65 50.54 37.81
CA LYS A 68 -36.23 50.93 37.75
C LYS A 68 -35.51 50.22 36.60
N ILE A 69 -35.72 48.91 36.41
CA ILE A 69 -35.16 48.15 35.29
C ILE A 69 -35.66 48.70 33.95
N VAL A 70 -36.97 48.89 33.78
CA VAL A 70 -37.55 49.40 32.53
C VAL A 70 -37.01 50.80 32.20
N ARG A 71 -36.87 51.69 33.19
CA ARG A 71 -36.26 53.02 33.01
C ARG A 71 -34.80 52.92 32.56
N HIS A 72 -34.03 52.01 33.16
CA HIS A 72 -32.64 51.77 32.77
C HIS A 72 -32.56 51.20 31.35
N LEU A 73 -33.34 50.19 30.99
CA LEU A 73 -33.34 49.62 29.63
C LEU A 73 -33.74 50.63 28.55
N LYS A 74 -34.61 51.61 28.85
CA LYS A 74 -34.95 52.72 27.93
C LYS A 74 -33.76 53.62 27.58
N THR A 75 -32.72 53.66 28.41
CA THR A 75 -31.51 54.43 28.14
C THR A 75 -30.60 53.74 27.11
N LEU A 76 -30.77 52.42 26.91
CA LEU A 76 -29.97 51.62 26.00
C LEU A 76 -30.56 51.66 24.58
N LYS A 77 -29.77 52.11 23.60
CA LYS A 77 -30.18 52.10 22.18
C LYS A 77 -30.12 50.69 21.55
N LYS A 78 -29.22 49.83 22.05
CA LYS A 78 -29.00 48.46 21.56
C LYS A 78 -28.42 47.62 22.70
N THR A 79 -28.62 46.30 22.66
CA THR A 79 -27.98 45.35 23.57
C THR A 79 -26.45 45.45 23.43
N PRO A 80 -25.69 45.46 24.54
CA PRO A 80 -24.23 45.39 24.51
C PRO A 80 -23.72 44.15 23.76
N VAL A 81 -22.44 44.17 23.38
CA VAL A 81 -21.86 43.17 22.45
C VAL A 81 -21.95 41.76 23.03
N ASN A 82 -21.71 41.62 24.35
CA ASN A 82 -21.75 40.35 25.06
C ASN A 82 -23.11 40.04 25.72
N GLY A 83 -24.15 40.81 25.42
CA GLY A 83 -25.42 40.73 26.15
C GLY A 83 -25.44 41.59 27.42
N LEU A 84 -26.49 41.46 28.22
CA LEU A 84 -26.66 42.25 29.45
C LEU A 84 -27.31 41.40 30.55
N ALA A 85 -26.74 41.42 31.75
CA ALA A 85 -27.36 40.91 32.96
C ALA A 85 -27.77 42.08 33.87
N VAL A 86 -29.05 42.13 34.27
CA VAL A 86 -29.59 43.18 35.14
C VAL A 86 -30.17 42.53 36.39
N PHE A 87 -29.75 43.03 37.55
CA PHE A 87 -30.22 42.62 38.86
C PHE A 87 -30.84 43.83 39.55
N CYS A 88 -32.03 43.70 40.13
CA CYS A 88 -32.65 44.81 40.86
C CYS A 88 -33.58 44.29 41.95
N GLY A 89 -33.55 44.93 43.12
CA GLY A 89 -34.41 44.57 44.24
C GLY A 89 -34.15 45.42 45.47
N ASN A 90 -35.03 45.31 46.46
CA ASN A 90 -34.86 45.98 47.75
C ASN A 90 -33.96 45.12 48.64
N ILE A 91 -32.81 45.67 49.06
CA ILE A 91 -31.83 44.97 49.90
C ILE A 91 -31.83 45.43 51.37
N SER A 92 -32.77 46.31 51.74
CA SER A 92 -32.89 46.79 53.12
C SER A 92 -33.14 45.66 54.10
N LYS A 93 -32.33 45.60 55.17
CA LYS A 93 -32.53 44.65 56.27
C LYS A 93 -33.66 45.09 57.23
N VAL A 94 -34.05 46.37 57.21
CA VAL A 94 -35.03 46.97 58.12
C VAL A 94 -36.42 47.01 57.47
N GLU A 95 -37.44 46.61 58.23
CA GLU A 95 -38.81 46.56 57.75
C GLU A 95 -39.39 47.96 57.56
N GLY A 96 -39.99 48.21 56.39
CA GLY A 96 -40.54 49.53 56.04
C GLY A 96 -39.55 50.52 55.45
N GLN A 97 -38.24 50.24 55.48
CA GLN A 97 -37.22 51.02 54.78
C GLN A 97 -36.95 50.43 53.40
N THR A 98 -36.96 51.27 52.36
CA THR A 98 -36.69 50.89 50.97
C THR A 98 -35.26 51.28 50.59
N ASP A 99 -34.42 50.29 50.28
CA ASP A 99 -33.10 50.46 49.69
C ASP A 99 -33.03 49.69 48.36
N LEU A 100 -33.51 50.34 47.31
CA LEU A 100 -33.68 49.74 45.99
C LEU A 100 -32.40 49.92 45.15
N GLN A 101 -31.67 48.84 44.94
CA GLN A 101 -30.43 48.83 44.17
C GLN A 101 -30.60 48.18 42.80
N LEU A 102 -29.78 48.60 41.83
CA LEU A 102 -29.76 48.06 40.46
C LEU A 102 -28.30 47.86 40.05
N TRP A 103 -27.99 46.66 39.58
CA TRP A 103 -26.71 46.29 38.99
C TRP A 103 -26.92 45.96 37.53
N ASP A 104 -26.18 46.61 36.64
CA ASP A 104 -26.12 46.32 35.22
C ASP A 104 -24.72 45.81 34.85
N ILE A 105 -24.65 44.61 34.30
CA ILE A 105 -23.39 43.90 34.05
C ILE A 105 -23.34 43.49 32.59
N GLU A 106 -22.36 44.00 31.85
CA GLU A 106 -21.95 43.47 30.56
C GLU A 106 -20.88 42.37 30.80
N PRO A 107 -21.21 41.08 30.66
CA PRO A 107 -20.29 40.00 30.99
C PRO A 107 -19.07 39.94 30.05
N PRO A 108 -17.96 39.33 30.48
CA PRO A 108 -16.74 39.17 29.68
C PRO A 108 -16.94 38.24 28.48
N LEU A 109 -17.91 37.32 28.55
CA LEU A 109 -18.27 36.38 27.49
C LEU A 109 -19.73 36.56 27.04
N PRO A 110 -20.06 36.33 25.76
CA PRO A 110 -21.43 36.50 25.25
C PRO A 110 -22.47 35.61 25.96
N LEU A 111 -23.53 36.22 26.49
CA LEU A 111 -24.69 35.53 27.06
C LEU A 111 -25.52 34.84 25.98
N LYS A 112 -25.88 33.57 26.21
CA LYS A 112 -26.72 32.77 25.30
C LYS A 112 -28.17 32.60 25.79
N SER A 113 -28.37 32.58 27.10
CA SER A 113 -29.67 32.30 27.71
C SER A 113 -30.45 33.58 28.03
N ARG A 114 -31.74 33.59 27.67
CA ARG A 114 -32.70 34.60 28.13
C ARG A 114 -33.36 34.11 29.41
N LEU A 115 -33.36 34.92 30.45
CA LEU A 115 -34.00 34.60 31.73
C LEU A 115 -34.65 35.83 32.32
N TYR A 116 -35.87 35.67 32.84
CA TYR A 116 -36.51 36.61 33.76
C TYR A 116 -36.95 35.80 34.97
N ARG A 117 -36.53 36.21 36.17
CA ARG A 117 -36.91 35.56 37.42
C ARG A 117 -37.09 36.58 38.52
N CYS A 118 -38.17 36.43 39.28
CA CYS A 118 -38.36 37.12 40.55
C CYS A 118 -38.30 36.07 41.67
N ASP A 119 -37.34 36.20 42.58
CA ASP A 119 -37.08 35.21 43.61
C ASP A 119 -36.60 35.86 44.92
N LYS A 120 -36.31 35.05 45.94
CA LYS A 120 -35.73 35.51 47.21
C LYS A 120 -34.23 35.80 47.10
N GLU A 121 -33.56 35.23 46.11
CA GLU A 121 -32.11 35.37 45.86
C GLU A 121 -31.90 35.71 44.38
N PHE A 122 -30.82 36.43 44.06
CA PHE A 122 -30.48 36.67 42.66
C PHE A 122 -30.01 35.37 41.98
N VAL A 123 -30.44 35.14 40.74
CA VAL A 123 -30.03 33.97 39.97
C VAL A 123 -28.67 34.25 39.34
N ILE A 124 -27.58 33.80 39.97
CA ILE A 124 -26.19 34.07 39.52
C ILE A 124 -25.54 32.92 38.75
N ILE A 125 -26.23 31.79 38.57
CA ILE A 125 -25.68 30.56 37.96
C ILE A 125 -25.02 30.83 36.59
N PRO A 126 -25.65 31.55 35.64
CA PRO A 126 -25.02 31.82 34.35
C PRO A 126 -23.73 32.64 34.41
N LEU A 127 -23.51 33.44 35.47
CA LEU A 127 -22.27 34.20 35.66
C LEU A 127 -21.20 33.35 36.35
N ASN A 128 -21.57 32.47 37.28
CA ASN A 128 -20.66 31.52 37.90
C ASN A 128 -20.04 30.56 36.87
N GLU A 129 -20.85 30.05 35.92
CA GLU A 129 -20.34 29.22 34.82
C GLU A 129 -19.28 29.92 33.96
N MET A 130 -19.29 31.26 33.90
CA MET A 130 -18.28 32.04 33.15
C MET A 130 -16.97 32.22 33.91
N LEU A 131 -16.97 32.03 35.23
CA LEU A 131 -15.81 32.13 36.10
C LEU A 131 -15.03 30.79 36.21
N GLU A 132 -15.64 29.66 35.80
CA GLU A 132 -14.95 28.37 35.76
C GLU A 132 -13.79 28.38 34.74
N VAL A 133 -12.63 27.86 35.16
CA VAL A 133 -11.45 27.76 34.30
C VAL A 133 -11.72 26.70 33.23
N THR A 134 -11.92 27.12 31.98
CA THR A 134 -12.18 26.22 30.85
C THR A 134 -10.92 25.42 30.52
N GLU A 135 -10.98 24.11 30.75
CA GLU A 135 -9.97 23.16 30.30
C GLU A 135 -9.93 23.10 28.77
N VAL A 136 -8.73 23.00 28.21
CA VAL A 136 -8.52 22.94 26.76
C VAL A 136 -7.95 21.58 26.37
N PHE A 137 -8.67 20.86 25.51
CA PHE A 137 -8.23 19.59 24.92
C PHE A 137 -8.04 19.72 23.42
N GLY A 138 -7.01 19.06 22.89
CA GLY A 138 -6.78 18.94 21.45
C GLY A 138 -7.60 17.79 20.89
N LEU A 139 -8.17 17.99 19.71
CA LEU A 139 -8.92 16.96 18.99
C LEU A 139 -8.26 16.73 17.63
N LEU A 140 -8.06 15.47 17.27
CA LEU A 140 -7.69 15.05 15.93
C LEU A 140 -8.67 13.97 15.48
N VAL A 141 -9.25 14.13 14.29
CA VAL A 141 -9.95 13.03 13.63
C VAL A 141 -9.36 12.83 12.25
N MET A 142 -9.04 11.59 11.90
CA MET A 142 -8.34 11.29 10.65
C MET A 142 -8.84 9.99 10.01
N ASP A 143 -8.87 9.99 8.68
CA ASP A 143 -9.00 8.79 7.87
C ASP A 143 -7.85 8.76 6.82
N ARG A 144 -7.92 7.85 5.84
CA ARG A 144 -6.92 7.79 4.76
C ARG A 144 -7.04 8.93 3.75
N LYS A 145 -8.15 9.68 3.73
CA LYS A 145 -8.46 10.69 2.73
C LYS A 145 -8.26 12.11 3.25
N GLU A 146 -8.53 12.37 4.51
CA GLU A 146 -8.58 13.67 5.16
C GLU A 146 -8.34 13.57 6.67
N ALA A 147 -8.01 14.72 7.27
CA ALA A 147 -7.83 14.87 8.70
C ALA A 147 -8.30 16.25 9.14
N THR A 148 -8.94 16.32 10.30
CA THR A 148 -9.44 17.55 10.90
C THR A 148 -8.86 17.71 12.30
N ILE A 149 -8.26 18.86 12.56
CA ILE A 149 -7.70 19.26 13.86
C ILE A 149 -8.64 20.30 14.49
N GLY A 150 -8.98 20.10 15.76
CA GLY A 150 -9.81 21.02 16.52
C GLY A 150 -9.36 21.17 17.97
N LEU A 151 -10.00 22.10 18.66
CA LEU A 151 -9.88 22.34 20.09
C LEU A 151 -11.23 22.15 20.76
N LEU A 152 -11.21 21.57 21.96
CA LEU A 152 -12.34 21.52 22.87
C LEU A 152 -12.05 22.46 24.04
N GLU A 153 -12.81 23.54 24.14
CA GLU A 153 -12.79 24.46 25.28
C GLU A 153 -14.11 24.33 26.04
N GLY A 154 -14.08 23.66 27.19
CA GLY A 154 -15.30 23.28 27.93
C GLY A 154 -16.25 22.43 27.08
N LYS A 155 -17.35 23.02 26.61
CA LYS A 155 -18.34 22.37 25.72
C LYS A 155 -18.24 22.80 24.25
N ARG A 156 -17.32 23.71 23.91
CA ARG A 156 -17.20 24.28 22.57
C ARG A 156 -16.12 23.54 21.78
N ILE A 157 -16.49 23.02 20.62
CA ILE A 157 -15.54 22.51 19.63
C ILE A 157 -15.23 23.65 18.65
N GLU A 158 -13.96 23.97 18.51
CA GLU A 158 -13.43 24.90 17.51
C GLU A 158 -12.60 24.13 16.49
N VAL A 159 -12.94 24.27 15.21
CA VAL A 159 -12.22 23.62 14.12
C VAL A 159 -11.09 24.54 13.67
N LEU A 160 -9.86 24.08 13.81
CA LEU A 160 -8.68 24.88 13.48
C LEU A 160 -8.21 24.64 12.06
N GLN A 161 -8.12 23.37 11.65
CA GLN A 161 -7.56 23.02 10.34
C GLN A 161 -8.20 21.77 9.76
N LYS A 162 -8.40 21.80 8.44
CA LYS A 162 -8.79 20.65 7.63
C LYS A 162 -7.71 20.36 6.61
N MET A 163 -7.36 19.10 6.46
CA MET A 163 -6.31 18.64 5.57
C MET A 163 -6.83 17.52 4.69
N THR A 164 -6.44 17.52 3.42
CA THR A 164 -6.71 16.40 2.51
C THR A 164 -5.41 15.70 2.13
N SER A 165 -5.50 14.38 2.03
CA SER A 165 -4.37 13.51 1.72
C SER A 165 -3.98 13.55 0.24
N GLY A 166 -4.94 13.82 -0.66
CA GLY A 166 -4.75 13.68 -2.11
C GLY A 166 -4.53 12.24 -2.56
N ILE A 167 -4.76 11.25 -1.69
CA ILE A 167 -4.52 9.84 -1.96
C ILE A 167 -5.66 9.30 -2.83
N PRO A 168 -5.37 8.77 -4.03
CA PRO A 168 -6.39 8.11 -4.84
C PRO A 168 -6.93 6.86 -4.12
N GLY A 169 -8.25 6.66 -4.17
CA GLY A 169 -8.91 5.51 -3.53
C GLY A 169 -8.33 4.16 -3.95
N LYS A 170 -8.54 3.13 -3.12
CA LYS A 170 -8.00 1.77 -3.33
C LYS A 170 -8.31 1.29 -4.76
N VAL A 171 -7.28 1.25 -5.61
CA VAL A 171 -7.41 0.72 -6.98
C VAL A 171 -7.71 -0.76 -6.85
N ARG A 172 -8.92 -1.18 -7.24
CA ARG A 172 -9.25 -2.60 -7.37
C ARG A 172 -8.26 -3.23 -8.35
N ALA A 173 -7.74 -4.41 -7.99
CA ALA A 173 -6.95 -5.26 -8.88
C ALA A 173 -7.60 -5.36 -10.27
N GLY A 174 -6.78 -5.46 -11.33
CA GLY A 174 -7.24 -5.45 -12.73
C GLY A 174 -6.59 -4.40 -13.62
N GLY A 175 -5.55 -3.70 -13.14
CA GLY A 175 -4.81 -2.71 -13.92
C GLY A 175 -3.96 -3.36 -15.02
N GLN A 176 -3.09 -4.28 -14.60
CA GLN A 176 -1.98 -4.78 -15.40
C GLN A 176 -2.28 -6.13 -16.05
N CYS A 177 -3.27 -6.17 -16.95
CA CYS A 177 -3.69 -7.43 -17.55
C CYS A 177 -2.86 -7.83 -18.78
N LEU A 178 -2.73 -9.14 -19.00
CA LEU A 178 -2.18 -9.76 -20.19
C LEU A 178 -3.27 -10.50 -20.99
N ALA A 179 -3.00 -10.81 -22.25
CA ALA A 179 -3.92 -11.63 -23.03
C ALA A 179 -3.98 -13.08 -22.50
N PRO A 180 -5.16 -13.74 -22.57
CA PRO A 180 -5.33 -15.13 -22.12
C PRO A 180 -4.38 -16.14 -22.77
N ASP A 181 -3.93 -15.88 -24.01
CA ASP A 181 -3.01 -16.74 -24.77
C ASP A 181 -1.52 -16.51 -24.45
N THR A 182 -1.23 -15.67 -23.44
CA THR A 182 0.16 -15.42 -23.01
C THR A 182 0.71 -16.66 -22.32
N LEU A 183 1.88 -17.14 -22.74
CA LEU A 183 2.53 -18.30 -22.16
C LEU A 183 3.38 -17.93 -20.95
N ILE A 184 3.24 -18.74 -19.91
CA ILE A 184 4.04 -18.72 -18.69
C ILE A 184 4.67 -20.11 -18.48
N MET A 185 5.82 -20.14 -17.82
CA MET A 185 6.53 -21.39 -17.52
C MET A 185 6.42 -21.69 -16.02
N LYS A 186 6.10 -22.94 -15.68
CA LYS A 186 6.11 -23.45 -14.30
C LYS A 186 7.55 -23.75 -13.85
N ASP A 187 7.74 -23.86 -12.54
CA ASP A 187 8.99 -24.32 -11.91
C ASP A 187 9.48 -25.69 -12.41
N ASN A 188 8.55 -26.58 -12.74
CA ASN A 188 8.84 -27.89 -13.32
C ASN A 188 9.06 -27.87 -14.85
N GLY A 189 9.16 -26.71 -15.50
CA GLY A 189 9.42 -26.57 -16.93
C GLY A 189 8.21 -26.68 -17.86
N GLU A 190 7.03 -27.06 -17.35
CA GLU A 190 5.79 -27.09 -18.14
C GLU A 190 5.38 -25.68 -18.58
N ILE A 191 4.94 -25.55 -19.83
CA ILE A 191 4.54 -24.27 -20.44
C ILE A 191 3.03 -24.26 -20.63
N ILE A 192 2.35 -23.32 -19.99
CA ILE A 192 0.88 -23.17 -20.04
C ILE A 192 0.48 -21.77 -20.50
N GLU A 193 -0.77 -21.62 -20.95
CA GLU A 193 -1.36 -20.30 -21.15
C GLU A 193 -1.79 -19.72 -19.80
N ILE A 194 -1.65 -18.40 -19.63
CA ILE A 194 -1.98 -17.70 -18.37
C ILE A 194 -3.46 -17.85 -18.01
N LYS A 195 -4.34 -18.09 -18.99
CA LYS A 195 -5.76 -18.40 -18.75
C LYS A 195 -5.98 -19.74 -18.02
N ASP A 196 -5.03 -20.66 -18.09
CA ASP A 196 -5.08 -21.99 -17.48
C ASP A 196 -4.31 -22.04 -16.14
N SER A 197 -3.74 -20.92 -15.69
CA SER A 197 -3.13 -20.83 -14.35
C SER A 197 -4.16 -20.92 -13.23
N HIS A 198 -3.77 -21.45 -12.08
CA HIS A 198 -4.59 -21.60 -10.88
C HIS A 198 -3.74 -21.29 -9.64
N ASN A 199 -4.36 -21.08 -8.49
CA ASN A 199 -3.66 -20.96 -7.21
C ASN A 199 -3.90 -22.27 -6.42
N PRO A 200 -2.86 -22.96 -5.89
CA PRO A 200 -1.43 -22.61 -5.95
C PRO A 200 -0.76 -23.08 -7.23
N LEU A 201 0.06 -22.21 -7.82
CA LEU A 201 0.94 -22.54 -8.95
C LEU A 201 2.26 -21.81 -8.83
N LEU A 202 3.37 -22.56 -8.89
CA LEU A 202 4.72 -22.01 -8.95
C LEU A 202 5.11 -21.71 -10.40
N ILE A 203 5.52 -20.47 -10.65
CA ILE A 203 5.92 -19.99 -11.97
C ILE A 203 7.29 -19.32 -11.90
N ILE A 204 7.93 -19.16 -13.06
CA ILE A 204 9.25 -18.54 -13.16
C ILE A 204 9.16 -17.03 -13.08
N SER A 205 9.94 -16.47 -12.15
CA SER A 205 10.29 -15.06 -12.02
C SER A 205 11.80 -14.87 -12.14
N GLU A 206 12.26 -13.63 -12.18
CA GLU A 206 13.68 -13.30 -12.28
C GLU A 206 14.11 -12.41 -11.12
N ASN A 207 15.19 -12.79 -10.44
CA ASN A 207 15.81 -11.98 -9.42
C ASN A 207 16.79 -11.00 -10.07
N PHE A 208 16.45 -9.71 -10.18
CA PHE A 208 17.32 -8.73 -10.83
C PHE A 208 18.66 -8.49 -10.10
N ASN A 209 18.76 -8.79 -8.80
CA ASN A 209 20.00 -8.60 -8.04
C ASN A 209 20.99 -9.76 -8.28
N GLN A 210 20.48 -10.99 -8.34
CA GLN A 210 21.30 -12.18 -8.59
C GLN A 210 21.40 -12.55 -10.07
N GLU A 211 20.56 -11.94 -10.91
CA GLU A 211 20.36 -12.24 -12.34
C GLU A 211 20.17 -13.75 -12.60
N LYS A 212 19.31 -14.34 -11.78
CA LYS A 212 18.94 -15.75 -11.87
C LYS A 212 17.42 -15.91 -11.88
N SER A 213 16.98 -16.89 -12.65
CA SER A 213 15.61 -17.36 -12.61
C SER A 213 15.32 -17.98 -11.25
N GLU A 214 14.17 -17.61 -10.68
CA GLU A 214 13.68 -18.09 -9.40
C GLU A 214 12.21 -18.48 -9.52
N THR A 215 11.67 -19.11 -8.49
CA THR A 215 10.27 -19.55 -8.46
C THR A 215 9.44 -18.61 -7.60
N THR A 216 8.27 -18.20 -8.10
CA THR A 216 7.29 -17.44 -7.33
C THR A 216 5.93 -18.14 -7.35
N PRO A 217 5.22 -18.22 -6.21
CA PRO A 217 3.82 -18.65 -6.21
C PRO A 217 2.91 -17.58 -6.79
N LEU A 218 1.89 -18.04 -7.51
CA LEU A 218 0.72 -17.26 -7.90
C LEU A 218 -0.24 -17.15 -6.71
N ILE A 219 -0.53 -15.92 -6.29
CA ILE A 219 -1.35 -15.56 -5.13
C ILE A 219 -2.81 -15.39 -5.55
N ALA A 220 -3.05 -14.70 -6.67
CA ALA A 220 -4.39 -14.39 -7.12
C ALA A 220 -4.46 -14.29 -8.63
N LYS A 221 -5.68 -14.42 -9.15
CA LYS A 221 -5.99 -14.36 -10.58
C LYS A 221 -7.35 -13.72 -10.79
N TRP A 222 -7.41 -12.76 -11.71
CA TRP A 222 -8.64 -12.10 -12.11
C TRP A 222 -8.84 -12.18 -13.62
N LYS A 223 -10.11 -12.23 -14.02
CA LYS A 223 -10.53 -12.13 -15.43
C LYS A 223 -11.17 -10.77 -15.61
N ASN A 224 -10.67 -10.01 -16.57
CA ASN A 224 -11.15 -8.66 -16.86
C ASN A 224 -11.35 -8.49 -18.37
N ASN A 225 -12.09 -7.47 -18.79
CA ASN A 225 -12.13 -7.05 -20.19
C ASN A 225 -11.47 -5.69 -20.31
N LYS A 226 -10.36 -5.62 -21.06
CA LYS A 226 -9.58 -4.41 -21.23
C LYS A 226 -9.11 -4.22 -22.65
N GLU A 227 -8.77 -2.98 -22.97
CA GLU A 227 -8.17 -2.65 -24.25
C GLU A 227 -6.74 -3.21 -24.31
N LEU A 228 -6.50 -4.11 -25.27
CA LEU A 228 -5.21 -4.74 -25.46
C LEU A 228 -4.38 -4.05 -26.54
N PHE A 229 -3.07 -4.03 -26.31
CA PHE A 229 -2.05 -3.56 -27.22
C PHE A 229 -1.05 -4.70 -27.47
N ARG A 230 -0.71 -4.92 -28.74
CA ARG A 230 0.30 -5.89 -29.17
C ARG A 230 1.64 -5.20 -29.26
N ILE A 231 2.60 -5.70 -28.51
CA ILE A 231 4.00 -5.27 -28.57
C ILE A 231 4.79 -6.32 -29.36
N ILE A 232 5.58 -5.86 -30.33
CA ILE A 232 6.44 -6.69 -31.16
C ILE A 232 7.88 -6.18 -31.01
N THR A 233 8.81 -7.06 -30.63
CA THR A 233 10.24 -6.72 -30.52
C THR A 233 11.00 -6.95 -31.83
N SER A 234 12.11 -6.23 -32.06
CA SER A 234 12.91 -6.34 -33.29
C SER A 234 13.71 -7.65 -33.35
N TYR A 235 14.54 -7.90 -32.33
CA TYR A 235 15.34 -9.11 -32.23
C TYR A 235 15.63 -9.44 -30.74
N PRO A 236 15.35 -10.69 -30.29
CA PRO A 236 14.48 -11.66 -30.97
C PRO A 236 13.09 -11.07 -31.24
N LYS A 237 12.40 -11.61 -32.25
CA LYS A 237 11.01 -11.24 -32.54
C LYS A 237 10.07 -11.98 -31.60
N LEU A 238 9.69 -11.30 -30.53
CA LEU A 238 8.72 -11.71 -29.51
C LEU A 238 7.42 -10.94 -29.71
N LYS A 239 6.32 -11.52 -29.24
CA LYS A 239 5.01 -10.88 -29.25
C LYS A 239 4.34 -11.05 -27.90
N ILE A 240 3.92 -9.94 -27.31
CA ILE A 240 3.11 -9.95 -26.09
C ILE A 240 1.93 -9.00 -26.27
N LYS A 241 0.81 -9.32 -25.63
CA LYS A 241 -0.41 -8.52 -25.68
C LYS A 241 -0.77 -8.13 -24.25
N ALA A 242 -0.85 -6.85 -23.97
CA ALA A 242 -1.04 -6.33 -22.61
C ALA A 242 -1.97 -5.10 -22.60
N SER A 243 -2.55 -4.79 -21.44
CA SER A 243 -3.29 -3.53 -21.23
C SER A 243 -2.35 -2.33 -21.17
N GLN A 244 -2.88 -1.11 -21.34
CA GLN A 244 -2.07 0.12 -21.32
C GLN A 244 -1.35 0.35 -19.98
N GLU A 245 -1.93 -0.12 -18.89
CA GLU A 245 -1.42 0.06 -17.54
C GLU A 245 -0.43 -1.06 -17.15
N HIS A 246 -0.33 -2.13 -17.95
CA HIS A 246 0.59 -3.22 -17.68
C HIS A 246 2.03 -2.72 -17.73
N THR A 247 2.78 -3.03 -16.67
CA THR A 247 4.11 -2.49 -16.44
C THR A 247 5.18 -3.46 -16.91
N PHE A 248 6.14 -2.93 -17.68
CA PHE A 248 7.29 -3.65 -18.17
C PHE A 248 8.56 -3.11 -17.52
N PHE A 249 9.59 -3.95 -17.46
CA PHE A 249 10.92 -3.50 -17.11
C PHE A 249 11.62 -2.98 -18.36
N VAL A 250 12.05 -1.73 -18.30
CA VAL A 250 12.86 -1.07 -19.32
C VAL A 250 14.21 -0.70 -18.77
N ARG A 251 15.18 -0.53 -19.66
CA ARG A 251 16.46 0.04 -19.27
C ARG A 251 16.55 1.53 -19.59
N ASN A 252 16.93 2.32 -18.59
CA ASN A 252 17.18 3.75 -18.69
C ASN A 252 18.63 4.12 -18.26
N ASP A 253 18.94 5.43 -18.29
CA ASP A 253 20.22 6.04 -17.86
C ASP A 253 20.60 5.82 -16.37
N GLY A 254 19.70 5.23 -15.57
CA GLY A 254 19.94 4.93 -14.15
C GLY A 254 19.63 3.48 -13.78
N GLY A 255 19.70 2.55 -14.75
CA GLY A 255 19.45 1.11 -14.53
C GLY A 255 18.10 0.61 -15.03
N ILE A 256 17.65 -0.51 -14.48
CA ILE A 256 16.36 -1.14 -14.78
C ILE A 256 15.26 -0.34 -14.08
N LYS A 257 14.25 0.10 -14.82
CA LYS A 257 13.10 0.83 -14.29
C LYS A 257 11.81 0.20 -14.79
N GLU A 258 10.78 0.31 -13.96
CA GLU A 258 9.42 -0.04 -14.32
C GLU A 258 8.80 1.08 -15.17
N LYS A 259 8.12 0.70 -16.26
CA LYS A 259 7.43 1.64 -17.14
C LYS A 259 6.13 1.02 -17.66
N PRO A 260 4.96 1.67 -17.46
CA PRO A 260 3.70 1.18 -17.99
C PRO A 260 3.68 1.28 -19.52
N LEU A 261 2.90 0.40 -20.16
CA LEU A 261 2.79 0.35 -21.62
C LEU A 261 2.37 1.68 -22.24
N LEU A 262 1.48 2.45 -21.60
CA LEU A 262 1.07 3.78 -22.04
C LEU A 262 2.24 4.75 -22.22
N SER A 263 3.30 4.59 -21.43
CA SER A 263 4.50 5.43 -21.51
C SER A 263 5.56 4.87 -22.46
N LEU A 264 5.45 3.61 -22.89
CA LEU A 264 6.40 2.98 -23.80
C LEU A 264 6.26 3.52 -25.21
N LYS A 265 7.40 3.65 -25.90
CA LYS A 265 7.46 4.07 -27.30
C LYS A 265 8.22 3.05 -28.13
N GLU A 266 7.96 3.05 -29.44
CA GLU A 266 8.79 2.29 -30.37
C GLU A 266 10.25 2.71 -30.25
N GLY A 267 11.14 1.73 -30.15
CA GLY A 267 12.56 1.94 -29.92
C GLY A 267 13.02 1.87 -28.46
N ASP A 268 12.10 1.89 -27.48
CA ASP A 268 12.41 1.53 -26.09
C ASP A 268 12.89 0.07 -26.01
N TYR A 269 13.61 -0.29 -24.94
CA TYR A 269 14.13 -1.64 -24.72
C TYR A 269 13.45 -2.30 -23.53
N LEU A 270 12.82 -3.45 -23.78
CA LEU A 270 12.35 -4.35 -22.72
C LEU A 270 13.47 -5.30 -22.28
N ILE A 271 13.23 -6.06 -21.22
CA ILE A 271 14.21 -7.00 -20.67
C ILE A 271 13.70 -8.44 -20.82
N MET A 272 14.61 -9.33 -21.19
CA MET A 272 14.41 -10.78 -21.17
C MET A 272 15.67 -11.49 -20.63
N PRO A 273 15.52 -12.70 -20.07
CA PRO A 273 16.68 -13.53 -19.76
C PRO A 273 17.35 -14.05 -21.03
N GLU A 274 18.63 -14.36 -20.93
CA GLU A 274 19.42 -15.00 -21.98
C GLU A 274 19.30 -16.53 -21.94
N LYS A 275 19.12 -17.07 -20.72
CA LYS A 275 18.76 -18.47 -20.45
C LYS A 275 17.80 -18.53 -19.26
N ILE A 276 16.81 -19.42 -19.35
CA ILE A 276 15.98 -19.80 -18.19
C ILE A 276 16.66 -20.96 -17.48
N ASN A 277 17.06 -20.76 -16.23
CA ASN A 277 17.79 -21.78 -15.48
C ASN A 277 16.81 -22.66 -14.69
N LEU A 278 16.76 -23.94 -15.04
CA LEU A 278 15.97 -24.96 -14.36
C LEU A 278 16.83 -26.21 -14.15
N ASN A 279 16.83 -26.75 -12.94
CA ASN A 279 17.56 -27.98 -12.62
C ASN A 279 16.58 -29.17 -12.59
N LEU A 280 16.23 -29.68 -13.77
CA LEU A 280 15.27 -30.79 -13.92
C LEU A 280 15.98 -32.11 -14.24
N GLN A 281 15.37 -33.20 -13.79
CA GLN A 281 15.80 -34.57 -14.06
C GLN A 281 14.90 -35.23 -15.10
N ASP A 282 15.40 -36.27 -15.75
CA ASP A 282 14.62 -37.06 -16.71
C ASP A 282 13.42 -37.73 -16.04
N GLN A 283 12.28 -37.65 -16.73
CA GLN A 283 11.00 -38.12 -16.20
C GLN A 283 10.84 -39.64 -16.38
N GLU A 284 10.23 -40.29 -15.40
CA GLU A 284 9.89 -41.71 -15.47
C GLU A 284 8.67 -41.97 -16.38
N ILE A 285 8.66 -43.15 -16.98
CA ILE A 285 7.65 -43.61 -17.92
C ILE A 285 6.81 -44.68 -17.23
N GLU A 286 5.75 -44.22 -16.57
CA GLU A 286 4.68 -45.09 -16.08
C GLU A 286 3.77 -45.46 -17.26
N PHE A 287 3.96 -46.67 -17.80
CA PHE A 287 3.17 -47.19 -18.90
C PHE A 287 2.69 -48.60 -18.61
N THR A 288 1.37 -48.76 -18.55
CA THR A 288 0.72 -50.09 -18.50
C THR A 288 -0.03 -50.30 -19.81
N PRO A 289 0.35 -51.29 -20.65
CA PRO A 289 -0.34 -51.55 -21.90
C PRO A 289 -1.77 -52.03 -21.63
N GLN A 290 -2.74 -51.51 -22.40
CA GLN A 290 -4.16 -51.88 -22.25
C GLN A 290 -4.49 -53.28 -22.79
N VAL A 291 -3.56 -53.90 -23.51
CA VAL A 291 -3.71 -55.26 -24.03
C VAL A 291 -2.79 -56.19 -23.25
N LYS A 292 -3.34 -57.24 -22.63
CA LYS A 292 -2.53 -58.34 -22.06
C LYS A 292 -1.69 -58.93 -23.19
N GLN A 293 -0.37 -59.02 -23.01
CA GLN A 293 0.50 -59.71 -23.98
C GLN A 293 -0.06 -61.11 -24.21
N ALA A 294 -0.56 -61.38 -25.42
CA ALA A 294 -0.82 -62.74 -25.84
C ALA A 294 0.52 -63.46 -26.05
N PHE A 295 0.56 -64.79 -25.87
CA PHE A 295 1.77 -65.63 -25.93
C PHE A 295 2.58 -65.45 -27.23
N ASN A 296 1.96 -64.99 -28.32
CA ASN A 296 2.57 -64.75 -29.64
C ASN A 296 2.94 -63.28 -29.93
N THR A 297 2.96 -62.39 -28.93
CA THR A 297 3.31 -60.97 -29.14
C THR A 297 4.83 -60.77 -29.10
N LYS A 298 5.41 -60.03 -30.05
CA LYS A 298 6.85 -59.67 -30.04
C LYS A 298 7.23 -59.07 -28.68
N LYS A 299 8.26 -59.60 -28.03
CA LYS A 299 8.83 -59.01 -26.81
C LYS A 299 9.44 -57.66 -27.17
N VAL A 300 9.02 -56.61 -26.47
CA VAL A 300 9.53 -55.24 -26.64
C VAL A 300 10.00 -54.71 -25.30
N LYS A 301 11.11 -53.97 -25.31
CA LYS A 301 11.61 -53.23 -24.15
C LYS A 301 10.96 -51.85 -24.14
N ILE A 302 10.39 -51.44 -23.01
CA ILE A 302 9.91 -50.06 -22.82
C ILE A 302 10.95 -49.32 -21.99
N PRO A 303 11.41 -48.12 -22.42
CA PRO A 303 12.34 -47.34 -21.63
C PRO A 303 11.68 -46.93 -20.30
N GLU A 304 12.44 -47.00 -19.20
CA GLU A 304 11.97 -46.58 -17.88
C GLU A 304 11.93 -45.05 -17.72
N LYS A 305 12.79 -44.33 -18.45
CA LYS A 305 12.93 -42.87 -18.39
C LYS A 305 12.98 -42.25 -19.78
N ILE A 306 12.61 -40.98 -19.85
CA ILE A 306 12.78 -40.15 -21.05
C ILE A 306 14.22 -39.66 -21.13
N ASN A 307 15.12 -40.57 -21.50
CA ASN A 307 16.51 -40.25 -21.77
C ASN A 307 16.65 -39.50 -23.12
N SER A 308 17.85 -38.99 -23.40
CA SER A 308 18.17 -38.24 -24.61
C SER A 308 17.83 -39.00 -25.91
N GLU A 309 18.13 -40.30 -25.98
CA GLU A 309 17.87 -41.11 -27.17
C GLU A 309 16.36 -41.27 -27.44
N PHE A 310 15.57 -41.58 -26.40
CA PHE A 310 14.12 -41.72 -26.56
C PHE A 310 13.46 -40.37 -26.83
N ALA A 311 13.92 -39.30 -26.17
CA ALA A 311 13.47 -37.94 -26.44
C ALA A 311 13.72 -37.53 -27.90
N ARG A 312 14.86 -37.94 -28.50
CA ARG A 312 15.16 -37.72 -29.92
C ARG A 312 14.14 -38.39 -30.83
N ILE A 313 13.79 -39.65 -30.57
CA ILE A 313 12.75 -40.38 -31.34
C ILE A 313 11.40 -39.68 -31.21
N LEU A 314 11.01 -39.27 -30.00
CA LEU A 314 9.78 -38.53 -29.75
C LEU A 314 9.76 -37.20 -30.53
N GLY A 315 10.88 -36.48 -30.55
CA GLY A 315 11.04 -35.24 -31.32
C GLY A 315 10.82 -35.46 -32.82
N TYR A 316 11.48 -36.45 -33.40
CA TYR A 316 11.34 -36.76 -34.82
C TYR A 316 9.93 -37.23 -35.16
N TYR A 317 9.34 -38.10 -34.34
CA TYR A 317 7.96 -38.56 -34.48
C TYR A 317 6.94 -37.40 -34.42
N PHE A 318 7.24 -36.40 -33.60
CA PHE A 318 6.41 -35.21 -33.47
C PHE A 318 6.35 -34.41 -34.78
N GLY A 319 7.46 -34.28 -35.50
CA GLY A 319 7.50 -33.69 -36.84
C GLY A 319 6.89 -34.63 -37.90
N ASP A 320 7.61 -35.69 -38.24
CA ASP A 320 7.32 -36.57 -39.39
C ASP A 320 6.98 -38.02 -38.99
N GLY A 321 6.26 -38.19 -37.89
CA GLY A 321 5.70 -39.47 -37.45
C GLY A 321 4.20 -39.63 -37.74
N GLY A 322 3.77 -40.88 -37.91
CA GLY A 322 2.37 -41.33 -37.97
C GLY A 322 2.17 -42.59 -37.13
N TYR A 323 0.94 -42.83 -36.67
CA TYR A 323 0.59 -44.08 -36.00
C TYR A 323 -0.65 -44.71 -36.64
N GLU A 324 -0.71 -46.03 -36.53
CA GLU A 324 -1.87 -46.85 -36.78
C GLU A 324 -2.14 -47.70 -35.53
N SER A 325 -3.18 -48.53 -35.54
CA SER A 325 -3.59 -49.30 -34.35
C SER A 325 -2.50 -50.25 -33.83
N ASP A 326 -1.63 -50.73 -34.72
CA ASP A 326 -0.67 -51.81 -34.52
C ASP A 326 0.77 -51.42 -34.90
N ARG A 327 0.99 -50.21 -35.44
CA ARG A 327 2.32 -49.74 -35.84
C ARG A 327 2.53 -48.24 -35.68
N ILE A 328 3.79 -47.84 -35.57
CA ILE A 328 4.23 -46.46 -35.78
C ILE A 328 5.08 -46.37 -37.05
N THR A 329 4.99 -45.25 -37.75
CA THR A 329 5.70 -45.00 -39.00
C THR A 329 6.40 -43.64 -38.96
N PHE A 330 7.62 -43.58 -39.49
CA PHE A 330 8.40 -42.37 -39.66
C PHE A 330 8.69 -42.15 -41.14
N PHE A 331 8.74 -40.89 -41.59
CA PHE A 331 9.00 -40.53 -42.98
C PHE A 331 10.27 -39.66 -43.08
N GLU A 332 11.26 -40.07 -43.87
CA GLU A 332 12.52 -39.32 -44.03
C GLU A 332 13.02 -39.38 -45.48
N GLN A 333 13.46 -38.27 -46.05
CA GLN A 333 13.96 -38.25 -47.43
C GLN A 333 15.40 -38.78 -47.53
N ARG A 334 16.24 -38.52 -46.53
CA ARG A 334 17.66 -38.86 -46.52
C ARG A 334 17.89 -40.24 -45.91
N LYS A 335 18.49 -41.14 -46.69
CA LYS A 335 18.74 -42.54 -46.28
C LYS A 335 19.53 -42.64 -44.98
N GLU A 336 20.59 -41.85 -44.84
CA GLU A 336 21.47 -41.82 -43.67
C GLU A 336 20.73 -41.51 -42.35
N VAL A 337 19.80 -40.54 -42.40
CA VAL A 337 18.98 -40.15 -41.25
C VAL A 337 17.96 -41.24 -40.95
N ALA A 338 17.35 -41.82 -41.99
CA ALA A 338 16.43 -42.93 -41.81
C ALA A 338 17.10 -44.16 -41.17
N GLU A 339 18.32 -44.50 -41.60
CA GLU A 339 19.13 -45.58 -41.03
C GLU A 339 19.54 -45.29 -39.58
N TYR A 340 19.86 -44.03 -39.24
CA TYR A 340 20.12 -43.62 -37.87
C TYR A 340 18.91 -43.83 -36.96
N TYR A 341 17.74 -43.29 -37.33
CA TYR A 341 16.52 -43.44 -36.52
C TYR A 341 16.07 -44.90 -36.45
N LYS A 342 16.26 -45.69 -37.51
CA LYS A 342 16.05 -47.14 -37.48
C LYS A 342 16.88 -47.77 -36.35
N LYS A 343 18.21 -47.60 -36.37
CA LYS A 343 19.09 -48.17 -35.34
C LYS A 343 18.72 -47.71 -33.94
N LEU A 344 18.39 -46.44 -33.77
CA LEU A 344 18.00 -45.87 -32.48
C LEU A 344 16.72 -46.51 -31.93
N ILE A 345 15.70 -46.69 -32.78
CA ILE A 345 14.45 -47.38 -32.44
C ILE A 345 14.72 -48.84 -32.07
N GLU A 346 15.51 -49.55 -32.87
CA GLU A 346 15.82 -50.97 -32.65
C GLU A 346 16.56 -51.18 -31.34
N ASN A 347 17.51 -50.30 -31.01
CA ASN A 347 18.27 -50.34 -29.76
C ASN A 347 17.38 -50.07 -28.54
N ILE A 348 16.54 -49.02 -28.57
CA ILE A 348 15.70 -48.64 -27.43
C ILE A 348 14.64 -49.69 -27.15
N PHE A 349 13.93 -50.12 -28.19
CA PHE A 349 12.77 -51.00 -28.03
C PHE A 349 13.10 -52.49 -28.14
N SER A 350 14.34 -52.83 -28.49
CA SER A 350 14.79 -54.21 -28.75
C SER A 350 13.86 -54.94 -29.73
N ILE A 351 13.44 -54.24 -30.80
CA ILE A 351 12.53 -54.72 -31.82
C ILE A 351 13.10 -54.43 -33.20
N GLU A 352 12.94 -55.34 -34.16
CA GLU A 352 13.25 -55.07 -35.57
C GLU A 352 12.24 -54.13 -36.21
N SER A 353 12.72 -53.24 -37.08
CA SER A 353 11.89 -52.30 -37.84
C SER A 353 12.14 -52.37 -39.33
N ASP A 354 11.08 -52.22 -40.12
CA ASP A 354 11.16 -52.26 -41.58
C ASP A 354 11.59 -50.91 -42.13
N LEU A 355 12.52 -50.91 -43.09
CA LEU A 355 12.93 -49.71 -43.82
C LEU A 355 12.62 -49.86 -45.30
N ARG A 356 11.67 -49.07 -45.81
CA ARG A 356 11.20 -49.15 -47.21
C ARG A 356 11.26 -47.81 -47.93
N PHE A 357 11.97 -47.74 -49.04
CA PHE A 357 11.94 -46.57 -49.92
C PHE A 357 10.68 -46.54 -50.77
N ARG A 358 9.96 -45.40 -50.76
CA ARG A 358 8.79 -45.14 -51.59
C ARG A 358 9.19 -44.25 -52.76
N LYS A 359 9.60 -44.86 -53.89
CA LYS A 359 10.01 -44.15 -55.12
C LYS A 359 9.01 -43.06 -55.55
N SER A 360 7.71 -43.36 -55.51
CA SER A 360 6.65 -42.42 -55.93
C SER A 360 6.48 -41.18 -55.05
N LYS A 361 6.96 -41.21 -53.80
CA LYS A 361 6.85 -40.10 -52.84
C LYS A 361 8.21 -39.57 -52.38
N ASN A 362 9.30 -40.12 -52.90
CA ASN A 362 10.68 -39.76 -52.61
C ASN A 362 11.04 -39.69 -51.12
N TYR A 363 10.69 -40.73 -50.36
CA TYR A 363 11.10 -40.85 -48.96
C TYR A 363 11.28 -42.32 -48.54
N TRP A 364 12.03 -42.53 -47.48
CA TRP A 364 12.14 -43.76 -46.70
C TRP A 364 11.05 -43.81 -45.62
N GLN A 365 10.42 -44.98 -45.47
CA GLN A 365 9.49 -45.27 -44.39
C GLN A 365 10.16 -46.21 -43.40
N ILE A 366 10.26 -45.81 -42.14
CA ILE A 366 10.59 -46.71 -41.03
C ILE A 366 9.27 -47.16 -40.43
N ARG A 367 9.00 -48.47 -40.38
CA ARG A 367 7.77 -49.03 -39.80
C ARG A 367 8.10 -49.94 -38.63
N VAL A 368 7.48 -49.68 -37.49
CA VAL A 368 7.65 -50.47 -36.27
C VAL A 368 6.32 -51.11 -35.96
N TYR A 369 6.25 -52.43 -36.13
CA TYR A 369 5.03 -53.22 -35.90
C TYR A 369 4.97 -53.67 -34.44
N SER A 370 4.33 -52.85 -33.61
CA SER A 370 4.04 -53.17 -32.22
C SER A 370 2.88 -52.33 -31.70
N ARG A 371 1.80 -53.02 -31.29
CA ARG A 371 0.64 -52.39 -30.65
C ARG A 371 1.01 -51.74 -29.31
N ILE A 372 1.94 -52.34 -28.57
CA ILE A 372 2.44 -51.82 -27.29
C ILE A 372 3.16 -50.48 -27.52
N ILE A 373 4.06 -50.40 -28.50
CA ILE A 373 4.78 -49.16 -28.82
C ILE A 373 3.81 -48.11 -29.38
N SER A 374 2.84 -48.49 -30.23
CA SER A 374 1.79 -47.57 -30.69
C SER A 374 0.98 -46.99 -29.52
N GLN A 375 0.64 -47.79 -28.51
CA GLN A 375 -0.02 -47.32 -27.29
C GLN A 375 0.86 -46.38 -26.47
N LEU A 376 2.16 -46.69 -26.31
CA LEU A 376 3.11 -45.81 -25.63
C LEU A 376 3.15 -44.42 -26.28
N PHE A 377 3.30 -44.36 -27.61
CA PHE A 377 3.33 -43.07 -28.32
C PHE A 377 2.00 -42.32 -28.19
N LYS A 378 0.85 -43.01 -28.23
CA LYS A 378 -0.45 -42.37 -27.98
C LYS A 378 -0.55 -41.73 -26.58
N GLN A 379 0.08 -42.31 -25.56
CA GLN A 379 0.11 -41.72 -24.21
C GLN A 379 0.84 -40.38 -24.19
N PHE A 380 1.91 -40.22 -24.96
CA PHE A 380 2.66 -38.95 -25.05
C PHE A 380 1.94 -37.89 -25.89
N TYR A 381 1.14 -38.30 -26.87
CA TYR A 381 0.47 -37.41 -27.83
C TYR A 381 -1.05 -37.60 -27.78
N LEU A 382 -1.66 -37.28 -26.63
CA LEU A 382 -3.09 -37.44 -26.34
C LEU A 382 -4.01 -36.79 -27.39
N GLU A 383 -3.64 -35.62 -27.92
CA GLU A 383 -4.34 -34.91 -29.01
C GLU A 383 -3.39 -34.66 -30.19
N ARG A 384 -3.69 -35.25 -31.36
CA ARG A 384 -2.93 -35.06 -32.61
C ARG A 384 -3.72 -34.17 -33.58
N ASP A 385 -3.70 -32.86 -33.34
CA ASP A 385 -4.09 -31.86 -34.34
C ASP A 385 -2.88 -30.97 -34.66
N LYS A 386 -2.06 -31.46 -35.61
CA LYS A 386 -0.87 -30.79 -36.16
C LYS A 386 -1.11 -29.33 -36.55
N THR A 387 -2.35 -28.98 -36.89
CA THR A 387 -2.69 -27.66 -37.43
C THR A 387 -3.11 -26.66 -36.37
N ARG A 388 -3.65 -27.08 -35.22
CA ARG A 388 -4.27 -26.14 -34.27
C ARG A 388 -3.96 -26.37 -32.80
N LYS A 389 -3.76 -27.61 -32.35
CA LYS A 389 -3.73 -27.93 -30.91
C LYS A 389 -2.53 -28.75 -30.44
N GLU A 390 -1.74 -29.29 -31.36
CA GLU A 390 -0.59 -30.12 -30.95
C GLU A 390 0.41 -29.30 -30.11
N ARG A 391 0.87 -29.89 -29.00
CA ARG A 391 1.78 -29.30 -28.02
C ARG A 391 2.98 -30.21 -27.82
N ILE A 392 4.10 -29.64 -27.36
CA ILE A 392 5.23 -30.43 -26.87
C ILE A 392 4.73 -31.29 -25.69
N PRO A 393 5.02 -32.61 -25.66
CA PRO A 393 4.61 -33.47 -24.55
C PRO A 393 5.07 -32.91 -23.20
N ILE A 394 4.16 -32.87 -22.23
CA ILE A 394 4.44 -32.27 -20.91
C ILE A 394 5.63 -32.97 -20.23
N LYS A 395 5.71 -34.31 -20.32
CA LYS A 395 6.84 -35.05 -19.76
C LYS A 395 8.21 -34.65 -20.37
N ILE A 396 8.24 -34.24 -21.65
CA ILE A 396 9.47 -33.71 -22.28
C ILE A 396 9.83 -32.34 -21.71
N LEU A 397 8.85 -31.44 -21.57
CA LEU A 397 9.06 -30.12 -20.98
C LEU A 397 9.54 -30.21 -19.52
N LYS A 398 9.14 -31.26 -18.79
CA LYS A 398 9.57 -31.55 -17.42
C LYS A 398 10.91 -32.29 -17.30
N SER A 399 11.46 -32.79 -18.41
CA SER A 399 12.72 -33.55 -18.41
C SER A 399 13.94 -32.62 -18.35
N SER A 400 15.13 -33.20 -18.20
CA SER A 400 16.41 -32.48 -18.17
C SER A 400 16.66 -31.65 -19.45
N ASP A 401 17.57 -30.67 -19.36
CA ASP A 401 17.98 -29.85 -20.51
C ASP A 401 18.53 -30.73 -21.66
N ASN A 402 19.23 -31.84 -21.35
CA ASN A 402 19.78 -32.77 -22.34
C ASN A 402 18.68 -33.50 -23.13
N SER A 403 17.65 -33.98 -22.43
CA SER A 403 16.51 -34.67 -23.04
C SER A 403 15.63 -33.69 -23.82
N LEU A 404 15.43 -32.48 -23.32
CA LEU A 404 14.74 -31.42 -24.07
C LEU A 404 15.52 -31.02 -25.34
N ALA A 405 16.83 -30.85 -25.26
CA ALA A 405 17.68 -30.55 -26.42
C ALA A 405 17.62 -31.66 -27.47
N SER A 406 17.67 -32.92 -27.03
CA SER A 406 17.55 -34.08 -27.91
C SER A 406 16.19 -34.15 -28.60
N PHE A 407 15.10 -33.88 -27.87
CA PHE A 407 13.77 -33.74 -28.48
C PHE A 407 13.71 -32.64 -29.54
N ILE A 408 14.22 -31.44 -29.23
CA ILE A 408 14.27 -30.33 -30.18
C ILE A 408 15.09 -30.73 -31.42
N GLY A 409 16.23 -31.38 -31.24
CA GLY A 409 17.07 -31.83 -32.35
C GLY A 409 16.36 -32.84 -33.24
N GLY A 410 15.60 -33.77 -32.66
CA GLY A 410 14.80 -34.73 -33.42
C GLY A 410 13.68 -34.04 -34.20
N PHE A 411 13.03 -33.07 -33.59
CA PHE A 411 12.01 -32.26 -34.26
C PHE A 411 12.58 -31.44 -35.42
N PHE A 412 13.74 -30.81 -35.24
CA PHE A 412 14.42 -30.03 -36.29
C PHE A 412 15.10 -30.91 -37.36
N ASP A 413 15.41 -32.17 -37.08
CA ASP A 413 15.83 -33.11 -38.12
C ASP A 413 14.72 -33.33 -39.16
N ALA A 414 13.47 -33.46 -38.69
CA ALA A 414 12.26 -33.60 -39.50
C ALA A 414 11.85 -32.26 -40.15
N GLU A 415 11.51 -31.25 -39.34
CA GLU A 415 10.87 -30.01 -39.80
C GLU A 415 11.86 -28.86 -40.08
N GLY A 416 13.08 -28.96 -39.57
CA GLY A 416 14.06 -27.90 -39.60
C GLY A 416 14.88 -27.86 -40.90
N TYR A 417 15.41 -26.69 -41.23
CA TYR A 417 16.35 -26.49 -42.32
C TYR A 417 17.43 -25.47 -41.95
N VAL A 418 18.59 -25.61 -42.59
CA VAL A 418 19.70 -24.66 -42.48
C VAL A 418 19.77 -23.85 -43.76
N SER A 419 19.56 -22.55 -43.64
CA SER A 419 19.68 -21.59 -44.73
C SER A 419 21.02 -20.85 -44.66
N LYS A 420 21.31 -19.99 -45.65
CA LYS A 420 22.52 -19.14 -45.67
C LYS A 420 22.64 -18.20 -44.47
N SER A 421 21.56 -17.96 -43.71
CA SER A 421 21.55 -16.97 -42.64
C SER A 421 20.94 -17.42 -41.32
N ARG A 422 20.37 -18.62 -41.23
CA ARG A 422 19.65 -19.08 -40.03
C ARG A 422 19.35 -20.57 -40.07
N ILE A 423 19.16 -21.15 -38.90
CA ILE A 423 18.38 -22.39 -38.72
C ILE A 423 16.91 -21.98 -38.58
N ALA A 424 15.99 -22.69 -39.22
CA ALA A 424 14.58 -22.42 -39.03
C ALA A 424 13.72 -23.69 -39.18
N ALA A 425 12.57 -23.70 -38.52
CA ALA A 425 11.52 -24.69 -38.69
C ALA A 425 10.18 -23.96 -38.82
N GLY A 426 9.32 -24.37 -39.76
CA GLY A 426 8.11 -23.63 -40.10
C GLY A 426 6.88 -24.50 -40.16
N PHE A 427 5.84 -24.15 -39.42
CA PHE A 427 4.62 -24.95 -39.22
C PHE A 427 3.39 -24.06 -39.02
N ASN A 428 2.19 -24.66 -39.03
CA ASN A 428 0.92 -23.92 -39.08
C ASN A 428 0.27 -23.72 -37.69
N ASN A 429 1.03 -23.85 -36.61
CA ASN A 429 0.55 -23.82 -35.23
C ASN A 429 1.30 -22.74 -34.42
N GLU A 430 0.64 -21.63 -34.10
CA GLU A 430 1.23 -20.50 -33.36
C GLU A 430 1.67 -20.90 -31.94
N LEU A 431 0.83 -21.68 -31.26
CA LEU A 431 1.05 -22.08 -29.88
C LEU A 431 2.30 -22.96 -29.78
N LEU A 432 2.44 -23.93 -30.69
CA LEU A 432 3.64 -24.75 -30.79
C LEU A 432 4.88 -23.89 -31.07
N ALA A 433 4.74 -22.82 -31.87
CA ALA A 433 5.88 -21.93 -32.19
C ALA A 433 6.39 -21.23 -30.95
N LYS A 434 5.45 -20.72 -30.14
CA LYS A 434 5.75 -20.10 -28.86
C LYS A 434 6.32 -21.11 -27.85
N GLN A 435 5.82 -22.36 -27.81
CA GLN A 435 6.39 -23.40 -26.95
C GLN A 435 7.83 -23.77 -27.34
N ILE A 436 8.11 -23.94 -28.64
CA ILE A 436 9.47 -24.21 -29.13
C ILE A 436 10.38 -23.01 -28.84
N GLN A 437 9.90 -21.78 -29.03
CA GLN A 437 10.68 -20.58 -28.71
C GLN A 437 11.07 -20.52 -27.23
N LEU A 438 10.14 -20.82 -26.31
CA LEU A 438 10.42 -20.86 -24.87
C LEU A 438 11.30 -22.05 -24.47
N ALA A 439 11.12 -23.21 -25.10
CA ALA A 439 11.97 -24.38 -24.89
C ALA A 439 13.42 -24.11 -25.35
N LEU A 440 13.62 -23.45 -26.49
CA LEU A 440 14.92 -22.99 -26.94
C LEU A 440 15.53 -21.96 -25.98
N LEU A 441 14.72 -21.03 -25.45
CA LEU A 441 15.17 -20.05 -24.46
C LEU A 441 15.64 -20.70 -23.16
N ARG A 442 15.01 -21.80 -22.73
CA ARG A 442 15.48 -22.63 -21.60
C ARG A 442 16.87 -23.22 -21.87
N LEU A 443 17.18 -23.58 -23.11
CA LEU A 443 18.52 -24.02 -23.52
C LEU A 443 19.50 -22.87 -23.77
N GLY A 444 19.08 -21.61 -23.57
CA GLY A 444 19.89 -20.41 -23.85
C GLY A 444 20.05 -20.10 -25.34
N ILE A 445 19.18 -20.67 -26.18
CA ILE A 445 19.11 -20.48 -27.64
C ILE A 445 18.00 -19.48 -27.93
N ILE A 446 18.38 -18.27 -28.35
CA ILE A 446 17.45 -17.20 -28.67
C ILE A 446 16.90 -17.39 -30.08
N SER A 447 15.58 -17.37 -30.21
CA SER A 447 14.88 -17.54 -31.49
C SER A 447 13.80 -16.49 -31.71
N SER A 448 13.44 -16.27 -32.98
CA SER A 448 12.43 -15.31 -33.43
C SER A 448 11.28 -16.02 -34.13
N ILE A 449 10.04 -15.65 -33.84
CA ILE A 449 8.87 -16.15 -34.56
C ILE A 449 8.51 -15.18 -35.69
N ASN A 450 8.53 -15.68 -36.92
CA ASN A 450 8.11 -14.95 -38.10
C ASN A 450 6.80 -15.53 -38.65
N GLU A 451 5.86 -14.64 -38.95
CA GLU A 451 4.62 -15.01 -39.62
C GLU A 451 4.77 -14.75 -41.11
N TYR A 452 4.40 -15.74 -41.91
CA TYR A 452 4.26 -15.62 -43.34
C TYR A 452 2.79 -15.82 -43.72
N ASP A 453 2.23 -14.78 -44.32
CA ASP A 453 0.89 -14.82 -44.85
C ASP A 453 0.88 -15.68 -46.13
N ASN A 454 0.37 -16.90 -45.98
CA ASN A 454 0.37 -17.90 -47.04
C ASN A 454 -0.86 -17.77 -47.95
N ARG A 455 -1.63 -16.67 -47.92
CA ARG A 455 -2.82 -16.47 -48.78
C ARG A 455 -2.54 -16.59 -50.30
N ARG A 456 -1.27 -16.47 -50.73
CA ARG A 456 -0.83 -16.68 -52.12
C ARG A 456 -0.45 -18.13 -52.46
N ASN A 457 -0.50 -19.04 -51.49
CA ASN A 457 -0.14 -20.44 -51.68
C ASN A 457 -1.37 -21.24 -52.17
N PRO A 458 -1.26 -21.99 -53.29
CA PRO A 458 -2.37 -22.77 -53.82
C PRO A 458 -2.81 -23.94 -52.91
N TYR A 459 -2.00 -24.35 -51.94
CA TYR A 459 -2.24 -25.53 -51.10
C TYR A 459 -2.80 -25.24 -49.70
N SER A 460 -2.66 -24.02 -49.16
CA SER A 460 -3.22 -23.67 -47.84
C SER A 460 -3.31 -22.16 -47.63
N LYS A 461 -4.45 -21.69 -47.09
CA LYS A 461 -4.67 -20.29 -46.72
C LYS A 461 -4.22 -19.96 -45.27
N ASN A 462 -3.72 -20.95 -44.53
CA ASN A 462 -3.35 -20.76 -43.12
C ASN A 462 -2.02 -20.00 -42.99
N ILE A 463 -1.92 -19.15 -41.96
CA ILE A 463 -0.68 -18.44 -41.62
C ILE A 463 0.38 -19.46 -41.23
N ARG A 464 1.59 -19.34 -41.81
CA ARG A 464 2.75 -20.16 -41.45
C ARG A 464 3.61 -19.43 -40.43
N TYR A 465 3.91 -20.09 -39.32
CA TYR A 465 4.79 -19.60 -38.26
C TYR A 465 6.16 -20.26 -38.40
N THR A 466 7.21 -19.45 -38.44
CA THR A 466 8.59 -19.92 -38.57
C THR A 466 9.41 -19.51 -37.37
N VAL A 467 9.88 -20.49 -36.59
CA VAL A 467 10.87 -20.28 -35.52
C VAL A 467 12.24 -20.24 -36.17
N ALA A 468 12.95 -19.12 -36.01
CA ALA A 468 14.26 -18.86 -36.62
C ALA A 468 15.32 -18.58 -35.56
N ILE A 469 16.46 -19.28 -35.67
CA ILE A 469 17.67 -19.07 -34.86
C ILE A 469 18.70 -18.38 -35.73
N ASP A 470 19.13 -17.19 -35.31
CA ASP A 470 19.87 -16.27 -36.18
C ASP A 470 21.19 -15.76 -35.57
N ASP A 471 21.27 -15.48 -34.27
CA ASP A 471 22.50 -14.93 -33.67
C ASP A 471 23.59 -15.98 -33.57
N LEU A 472 24.84 -15.53 -33.63
CA LEU A 472 26.02 -16.39 -33.62
C LEU A 472 26.07 -17.30 -32.38
N GLU A 473 25.78 -16.75 -31.20
CA GLU A 473 25.85 -17.50 -29.94
C GLU A 473 24.79 -18.60 -29.86
N SER A 474 23.55 -18.32 -30.28
CA SER A 474 22.51 -19.36 -30.36
C SER A 474 22.82 -20.43 -31.40
N LEU A 475 23.43 -20.06 -32.54
CA LEU A 475 23.84 -21.03 -33.57
C LEU A 475 24.93 -21.97 -33.03
N LYS A 476 25.91 -21.44 -32.28
CA LYS A 476 26.93 -22.24 -31.61
C LYS A 476 26.33 -23.19 -30.57
N LYS A 477 25.48 -22.67 -29.69
CA LYS A 477 24.76 -23.50 -28.69
C LYS A 477 23.92 -24.58 -29.35
N TYR A 478 23.28 -24.29 -30.48
CA TYR A 478 22.55 -25.31 -31.24
C TYR A 478 23.50 -26.38 -31.80
N TYR A 479 24.63 -25.96 -32.38
CA TYR A 479 25.64 -26.87 -32.93
C TYR A 479 26.22 -27.83 -31.88
N GLU A 480 26.42 -27.33 -30.65
CA GLU A 480 27.02 -28.08 -29.54
C GLU A 480 26.02 -28.94 -28.76
N ILE A 481 24.82 -28.41 -28.46
CA ILE A 481 23.89 -29.02 -27.50
C ILE A 481 22.76 -29.80 -28.20
N VAL A 482 22.23 -29.28 -29.31
CA VAL A 482 21.05 -29.86 -29.97
C VAL A 482 21.45 -30.87 -31.05
N ILE A 483 22.44 -30.51 -31.88
CA ILE A 483 23.08 -31.33 -32.92
C ILE A 483 22.08 -31.86 -33.99
N PHE A 484 22.36 -31.61 -35.27
CA PHE A 484 21.63 -32.29 -36.35
C PHE A 484 22.14 -33.73 -36.52
N CYS A 485 21.22 -34.67 -36.75
CA CYS A 485 21.60 -36.04 -37.10
C CYS A 485 22.18 -36.09 -38.53
N SER A 486 21.64 -35.25 -39.43
CA SER A 486 22.10 -35.20 -40.81
C SER A 486 23.47 -34.52 -40.92
N PRO A 487 24.50 -35.23 -41.42
CA PRO A 487 25.82 -34.66 -41.67
C PRO A 487 25.76 -33.41 -42.55
N GLU A 488 24.94 -33.45 -43.61
CA GLU A 488 24.75 -32.31 -44.52
C GLU A 488 24.24 -31.06 -43.79
N LYS A 489 23.21 -31.20 -42.94
CA LYS A 489 22.67 -30.06 -42.17
C LYS A 489 23.69 -29.56 -41.15
N GLN A 490 24.41 -30.47 -40.49
CA GLN A 490 25.43 -30.13 -39.50
C GLN A 490 26.61 -29.39 -40.13
N GLU A 491 27.07 -29.81 -41.31
CA GLU A 491 28.12 -29.13 -42.07
C GLU A 491 27.65 -27.75 -42.57
N LYS A 492 26.41 -27.65 -43.07
CA LYS A 492 25.80 -26.35 -43.43
C LYS A 492 25.75 -25.40 -42.23
N LEU A 493 25.46 -25.90 -41.04
CA LEU A 493 25.45 -25.11 -39.82
C LEU A 493 26.87 -24.65 -39.44
N TRP A 494 27.86 -25.54 -39.52
CA TRP A 494 29.26 -25.18 -39.30
C TRP A 494 29.72 -24.07 -40.25
N ASN A 495 29.42 -24.22 -41.54
CA ASN A 495 29.72 -23.23 -42.56
C ASN A 495 28.99 -21.90 -42.31
N LEU A 496 27.74 -21.95 -41.84
CA LEU A 496 26.97 -20.77 -41.45
C LEU A 496 27.64 -20.04 -40.29
N ILE A 497 28.06 -20.74 -39.23
CA ILE A 497 28.74 -20.18 -38.05
C ILE A 497 30.03 -19.48 -38.47
N ASN A 498 30.87 -20.13 -39.28
CA ASN A 498 32.16 -19.58 -39.71
C ASN A 498 32.03 -18.34 -40.60
N LYS A 499 30.97 -18.26 -41.41
CA LYS A 499 30.70 -17.11 -42.28
C LYS A 499 29.95 -15.98 -41.56
N ARG A 500 29.44 -16.21 -40.35
CA ARG A 500 28.57 -15.26 -39.65
C ARG A 500 29.37 -14.13 -39.00
N GLY A 501 29.12 -12.90 -39.44
CA GLY A 501 29.63 -11.70 -38.76
C GLY A 501 28.68 -11.16 -37.69
N ASN A 502 29.22 -10.43 -36.70
CA ASN A 502 28.48 -9.82 -35.58
C ASN A 502 27.82 -8.47 -35.94
N ARG A 503 27.18 -8.37 -37.10
CA ARG A 503 26.64 -7.09 -37.61
C ARG A 503 25.12 -6.96 -37.50
N ASN A 504 24.38 -8.07 -37.67
CA ASN A 504 22.91 -8.10 -37.72
C ASN A 504 22.39 -9.19 -36.78
N LYS A 505 21.33 -8.87 -35.99
CA LYS A 505 20.68 -9.75 -34.98
C LYS A 505 21.67 -10.25 -33.91
N VAL A 506 21.72 -9.53 -32.80
CA VAL A 506 22.75 -9.69 -31.77
C VAL A 506 22.14 -9.62 -30.37
N ARG A 507 22.79 -10.28 -29.41
CA ARG A 507 22.44 -10.21 -27.99
C ARG A 507 22.91 -8.86 -27.46
N GLN A 508 21.97 -7.96 -27.16
CA GLN A 508 22.32 -6.63 -26.70
C GLN A 508 22.65 -6.65 -25.22
N LEU A 509 23.67 -5.88 -24.85
CA LEU A 509 23.99 -5.66 -23.46
C LEU A 509 22.80 -5.06 -22.73
N ILE A 510 22.63 -5.51 -21.49
CA ILE A 510 21.82 -4.76 -20.55
C ILE A 510 22.55 -3.42 -20.35
N GLY A 511 23.81 -3.36 -19.90
CA GLY A 511 24.66 -2.16 -19.67
C GLY A 511 24.34 -0.84 -20.43
N ASN A 512 24.20 0.29 -19.72
CA ASN A 512 24.06 1.62 -20.32
C ASN A 512 25.45 2.18 -20.65
N GLY A 513 25.62 2.74 -21.85
CA GLY A 513 26.92 3.18 -22.32
C GLY A 513 27.48 4.38 -21.55
N LYS A 514 26.64 5.31 -21.05
CA LYS A 514 27.11 6.42 -20.20
C LYS A 514 27.62 5.93 -18.85
N ASP A 515 26.97 4.94 -18.24
CA ASP A 515 27.41 4.38 -16.96
C ASP A 515 28.73 3.64 -17.13
N ILE A 516 28.84 2.82 -18.16
CA ILE A 516 30.09 2.13 -18.51
C ILE A 516 31.19 3.15 -18.83
N ALA A 517 30.87 4.24 -19.53
CA ALA A 517 31.81 5.33 -19.78
C ALA A 517 32.28 5.99 -18.48
N ARG A 518 31.40 6.18 -17.49
CA ARG A 518 31.75 6.72 -16.17
C ARG A 518 32.69 5.77 -15.42
N ILE A 519 32.39 4.47 -15.40
CA ILE A 519 33.25 3.44 -14.81
C ILE A 519 34.65 3.49 -15.44
N ILE A 520 34.73 3.48 -16.77
CA ILE A 520 36.02 3.55 -17.50
C ILE A 520 36.80 4.84 -17.15
N ARG A 521 36.13 6.00 -17.09
CA ARG A 521 36.79 7.28 -16.77
C ARG A 521 37.27 7.36 -15.32
N ASN A 522 36.55 6.76 -14.38
CA ASN A 522 36.97 6.72 -12.98
C ASN A 522 38.29 5.97 -12.78
N PHE A 523 38.63 5.05 -13.69
CA PHE A 523 39.91 4.34 -13.75
C PHE A 523 40.96 5.07 -14.62
N GLY A 524 40.75 6.35 -14.93
CA GLY A 524 41.71 7.17 -15.69
C GLY A 524 41.74 6.92 -17.20
N LEU A 525 40.87 6.07 -17.75
CA LEU A 525 40.89 5.73 -19.18
C LEU A 525 39.98 6.64 -20.02
N ASN A 526 40.47 7.04 -21.19
CA ASN A 526 39.67 7.80 -22.15
C ASN A 526 38.79 6.87 -23.01
N THR A 527 37.48 7.08 -23.01
CA THR A 527 36.52 6.27 -23.79
C THR A 527 36.72 6.35 -25.32
N ARG A 528 37.44 7.36 -25.83
CA ARG A 528 37.72 7.52 -27.27
C ARG A 528 38.54 6.35 -27.83
N GLN A 529 39.41 5.73 -27.03
CA GLN A 529 40.28 4.63 -27.47
C GLN A 529 39.51 3.38 -27.95
N PHE A 530 38.29 3.17 -27.44
CA PHE A 530 37.45 2.02 -27.79
C PHE A 530 36.63 2.22 -29.08
N ARG A 531 36.68 3.42 -29.71
CA ARG A 531 36.01 3.75 -30.98
C ARG A 531 34.53 3.33 -31.00
N ALA A 532 33.79 3.72 -29.96
CA ALA A 532 32.37 3.41 -29.78
C ALA A 532 31.54 4.61 -29.24
N PRO A 533 31.63 5.81 -29.85
CA PRO A 533 31.00 7.01 -29.31
C PRO A 533 29.46 6.91 -29.23
N CYS A 534 28.82 6.25 -30.20
CA CYS A 534 27.36 6.09 -30.20
C CYS A 534 26.86 5.24 -29.03
N PHE A 535 27.67 4.29 -28.55
CA PHE A 535 27.35 3.51 -27.37
C PHE A 535 27.52 4.33 -26.10
N PHE A 536 28.69 4.93 -25.89
CA PHE A 536 28.97 5.71 -24.68
C PHE A 536 28.07 6.94 -24.50
N ASN A 537 27.46 7.43 -25.59
CA ASN A 537 26.49 8.53 -25.56
C ASN A 537 25.02 8.04 -25.56
N ASN A 538 24.77 6.74 -25.39
CA ASN A 538 23.44 6.09 -25.41
C ASN A 538 22.62 6.31 -26.69
N LYS A 539 23.26 6.67 -27.80
CA LYS A 539 22.59 6.80 -29.11
C LYS A 539 22.23 5.44 -29.70
N ARG A 540 22.99 4.38 -29.37
CA ARG A 540 22.76 3.02 -29.86
C ARG A 540 23.27 1.99 -28.86
N GLN A 541 22.49 0.92 -28.65
CA GLN A 541 22.99 -0.18 -27.83
C GLN A 541 24.08 -1.02 -28.50
N MET A 542 24.94 -1.62 -27.68
CA MET A 542 26.04 -2.48 -28.12
C MET A 542 25.73 -3.95 -27.87
N SER A 543 26.20 -4.83 -28.76
CA SER A 543 26.11 -6.27 -28.51
C SER A 543 27.17 -6.75 -27.53
N LYS A 544 26.90 -7.86 -26.85
CA LYS A 544 27.86 -8.50 -25.96
C LYS A 544 29.19 -8.83 -26.66
N GLU A 545 29.16 -9.33 -27.89
CA GLU A 545 30.37 -9.72 -28.62
C GLU A 545 31.19 -8.50 -29.06
N VAL A 546 30.53 -7.43 -29.51
CA VAL A 546 31.22 -6.18 -29.85
C VAL A 546 31.79 -5.54 -28.61
N PHE A 547 31.09 -5.59 -27.48
CA PHE A 547 31.58 -5.11 -26.20
C PHE A 547 32.83 -5.85 -25.74
N LYS A 548 32.82 -7.18 -25.80
CA LYS A 548 34.00 -8.00 -25.50
C LYS A 548 35.19 -7.58 -26.36
N LYS A 549 35.02 -7.61 -27.70
CA LYS A 549 36.10 -7.33 -28.66
C LYS A 549 36.63 -5.89 -28.60
N LYS A 550 35.75 -4.90 -28.42
CA LYS A 550 36.14 -3.48 -28.47
C LYS A 550 36.53 -2.91 -27.13
N ILE A 551 36.01 -3.44 -26.02
CA ILE A 551 36.19 -2.87 -24.69
C ILE A 551 36.93 -3.85 -23.78
N LEU A 552 36.36 -5.02 -23.47
CA LEU A 552 36.96 -5.95 -22.49
C LEU A 552 38.36 -6.44 -22.91
N ASP A 553 38.51 -6.90 -24.15
CA ASP A 553 39.77 -7.45 -24.66
C ASP A 553 40.90 -6.40 -24.76
N ARG A 554 40.57 -5.10 -24.60
CA ARG A 554 41.52 -3.98 -24.65
C ARG A 554 41.85 -3.40 -23.28
N ILE A 555 41.20 -3.87 -22.22
CA ILE A 555 41.46 -3.41 -20.86
C ILE A 555 42.53 -4.31 -20.25
N GLN A 556 43.61 -3.69 -19.78
CA GLN A 556 44.71 -4.38 -19.10
C GLN A 556 44.51 -4.41 -17.58
N ASP A 557 43.78 -3.45 -17.01
CA ASP A 557 43.50 -3.40 -15.57
C ASP A 557 42.48 -4.47 -15.16
N ASP A 558 42.88 -5.35 -14.25
CA ASP A 558 42.08 -6.51 -13.84
C ASP A 558 40.82 -6.13 -13.05
N ASP A 559 40.84 -5.06 -12.22
CA ASP A 559 39.67 -4.65 -11.43
C ASP A 559 38.60 -4.03 -12.34
N LEU A 560 39.02 -3.12 -13.22
CA LEU A 560 38.14 -2.54 -14.23
C LEU A 560 37.57 -3.63 -15.14
N ARG A 561 38.40 -4.58 -15.58
CA ARG A 561 37.95 -5.69 -16.41
C ARG A 561 36.88 -6.53 -15.69
N LYS A 562 37.11 -6.93 -14.44
CA LYS A 562 36.12 -7.67 -13.62
C LYS A 562 34.80 -6.92 -13.49
N ARG A 563 34.82 -5.61 -13.20
CA ARG A 563 33.61 -4.78 -13.13
C ARG A 563 32.86 -4.74 -14.45
N LEU A 564 33.57 -4.63 -15.57
CA LEU A 564 32.93 -4.59 -16.89
C LEU A 564 32.45 -5.97 -17.37
N GLU A 565 33.12 -7.04 -16.95
CA GLU A 565 32.69 -8.42 -17.20
C GLU A 565 31.33 -8.73 -16.58
N MET A 566 30.94 -8.07 -15.48
CA MET A 566 29.59 -8.20 -14.91
C MET A 566 28.49 -7.85 -15.94
N PHE A 567 28.69 -6.82 -16.76
CA PHE A 567 27.72 -6.46 -17.81
C PHE A 567 27.70 -7.45 -18.97
N TYR A 568 28.85 -8.05 -19.29
CA TYR A 568 28.97 -9.04 -20.36
C TYR A 568 28.38 -10.40 -19.96
N ASN A 569 28.67 -10.84 -18.73
CA ASN A 569 28.21 -12.11 -18.17
C ASN A 569 26.77 -12.07 -17.66
N SER A 570 26.13 -10.89 -17.67
CA SER A 570 24.75 -10.71 -17.22
C SER A 570 23.78 -11.71 -17.88
N ASN A 571 22.90 -12.37 -17.12
CA ASN A 571 21.89 -13.24 -17.73
C ASN A 571 20.75 -12.44 -18.39
N LEU A 572 20.80 -11.11 -18.39
CA LEU A 572 19.76 -10.25 -18.93
C LEU A 572 20.20 -9.63 -20.26
N ILE A 573 19.27 -9.53 -21.20
CA ILE A 573 19.47 -8.82 -22.46
C ILE A 573 18.38 -7.79 -22.71
N ALA A 574 18.76 -6.73 -23.40
CA ALA A 574 17.86 -5.66 -23.82
C ALA A 574 17.24 -6.00 -25.19
N VAL A 575 15.91 -5.92 -25.30
CA VAL A 575 15.19 -6.19 -26.55
C VAL A 575 14.38 -5.00 -27.00
N LYS A 576 14.74 -4.50 -28.19
CA LYS A 576 14.14 -3.28 -28.75
C LYS A 576 12.68 -3.52 -29.16
N ILE A 577 11.79 -2.63 -28.77
CA ILE A 577 10.42 -2.57 -29.28
C ILE A 577 10.47 -2.10 -30.73
N SER A 578 9.90 -2.90 -31.62
CA SER A 578 9.78 -2.56 -33.05
C SER A 578 8.43 -1.94 -33.39
N LYS A 579 7.35 -2.39 -32.73
CA LYS A 579 6.00 -1.94 -33.03
C LYS A 579 5.08 -2.08 -31.82
N ILE A 580 4.17 -1.13 -31.63
CA ILE A 580 3.05 -1.21 -30.67
C ILE A 580 1.74 -1.00 -31.44
N GLU A 581 0.83 -1.97 -31.42
CA GLU A 581 -0.45 -1.93 -32.15
C GLU A 581 -1.64 -2.05 -31.20
N LYS A 582 -2.63 -1.15 -31.34
CA LYS A 582 -3.91 -1.28 -30.63
C LYS A 582 -4.74 -2.43 -31.23
N ILE A 583 -5.20 -3.36 -30.40
CA ILE A 583 -6.05 -4.50 -30.80
C ILE A 583 -7.53 -4.21 -30.51
N GLY A 584 -7.81 -3.46 -29.44
CA GLY A 584 -9.17 -3.17 -28.96
C GLY A 584 -9.55 -3.98 -27.71
N LEU A 585 -10.82 -3.87 -27.31
CA LEU A 585 -11.37 -4.50 -26.11
C LEU A 585 -11.41 -6.02 -26.27
N ARG A 586 -10.75 -6.75 -25.36
CA ARG A 586 -10.71 -8.22 -25.35
C ARG A 586 -10.72 -8.74 -23.91
N PRO A 587 -11.03 -10.04 -23.71
CA PRO A 587 -10.77 -10.72 -22.45
C PRO A 587 -9.28 -10.66 -22.11
N THR A 588 -9.00 -10.44 -20.84
CA THR A 588 -7.67 -10.29 -20.27
C THR A 588 -7.57 -11.02 -18.94
N ILE A 589 -6.37 -11.48 -18.61
CA ILE A 589 -6.05 -12.15 -17.36
C ILE A 589 -5.10 -11.24 -16.59
N ASP A 590 -5.40 -11.05 -15.33
CA ASP A 590 -4.51 -10.43 -14.37
C ASP A 590 -4.06 -11.48 -13.35
N ILE A 591 -2.78 -11.51 -12.99
CA ILE A 591 -2.23 -12.43 -12.00
C ILE A 591 -1.40 -11.67 -10.98
N GLU A 592 -1.44 -12.16 -9.73
CA GLU A 592 -0.58 -11.69 -8.65
C GLU A 592 0.44 -12.77 -8.27
N THR A 593 1.71 -12.38 -8.15
CA THR A 593 2.84 -13.23 -7.77
C THR A 593 3.57 -12.65 -6.56
N LYS A 594 4.11 -13.51 -5.68
CA LYS A 594 4.86 -13.09 -4.49
C LYS A 594 6.09 -12.24 -4.80
N ASN A 595 6.87 -12.59 -5.83
CA ASN A 595 8.13 -11.91 -6.15
C ASN A 595 7.95 -10.70 -7.09
N HIS A 596 6.70 -10.30 -7.35
CA HIS A 596 6.33 -9.08 -8.08
C HIS A 596 6.75 -8.97 -9.55
N ASN A 597 7.38 -10.01 -10.11
CA ASN A 597 7.56 -10.18 -11.53
C ASN A 597 7.31 -11.64 -11.92
N PHE A 598 7.17 -11.89 -13.22
CA PHE A 598 7.16 -13.23 -13.80
C PHE A 598 7.53 -13.16 -15.28
N MET A 599 7.80 -14.33 -15.86
CA MET A 599 8.11 -14.43 -17.28
C MET A 599 6.87 -14.71 -18.12
N ALA A 600 6.67 -13.90 -19.17
CA ALA A 600 5.51 -13.92 -20.05
C ALA A 600 5.96 -13.83 -21.52
N ASN A 601 5.69 -14.89 -22.32
CA ASN A 601 6.19 -15.02 -23.69
C ASN A 601 7.71 -14.74 -23.85
N GLY A 602 8.49 -15.07 -22.82
CA GLY A 602 9.95 -14.89 -22.79
C GLY A 602 10.42 -13.51 -22.35
N LEU A 603 9.51 -12.56 -22.09
CA LEU A 603 9.82 -11.25 -21.50
C LEU A 603 9.63 -11.30 -19.99
N ILE A 604 10.37 -10.48 -19.24
CA ILE A 604 10.13 -10.27 -17.81
C ILE A 604 9.13 -9.12 -17.66
N VAL A 605 8.02 -9.38 -16.97
CA VAL A 605 6.92 -8.43 -16.78
C VAL A 605 6.59 -8.24 -15.30
N HIS A 606 6.05 -7.06 -14.96
CA HIS A 606 5.74 -6.72 -13.57
C HIS A 606 4.32 -7.21 -13.19
N ASN A 607 4.11 -7.41 -11.89
CA ASN A 607 2.84 -7.79 -11.26
C ASN A 607 1.88 -6.59 -11.03
N SER A 608 0.58 -6.84 -11.01
CA SER A 608 -0.52 -5.89 -10.94
C SER A 608 -0.75 -5.09 -9.64
N SER A 609 -0.40 -5.56 -8.44
CA SER A 609 -0.98 -4.97 -7.20
C SER A 609 -0.14 -3.93 -6.43
N GLN A 610 1.19 -4.08 -6.32
CA GLN A 610 1.94 -3.36 -5.28
C GLN A 610 2.46 -1.97 -5.64
N ARG A 611 2.47 -1.53 -6.90
CA ARG A 611 2.93 -0.16 -7.21
C ARG A 611 1.97 0.89 -6.65
N PHE A 612 0.67 0.63 -6.74
CA PHE A 612 -0.32 1.47 -6.08
C PHE A 612 -0.21 1.33 -4.56
N HIS A 613 0.00 0.13 -4.01
CA HIS A 613 0.19 -0.03 -2.56
C HIS A 613 1.41 0.75 -2.03
N ARG A 614 2.57 0.71 -2.70
CA ARG A 614 3.78 1.44 -2.28
C ARG A 614 3.68 2.95 -2.50
N ILE A 615 3.07 3.40 -3.60
CA ILE A 615 2.80 4.82 -3.82
C ILE A 615 1.79 5.32 -2.80
N THR A 616 0.72 4.56 -2.56
CA THR A 616 -0.31 4.86 -1.56
C THR A 616 0.29 4.86 -0.15
N GLU A 617 1.11 3.88 0.23
CA GLU A 617 1.82 3.86 1.52
C GLU A 617 2.78 5.04 1.65
N GLY A 618 3.55 5.36 0.61
CA GLY A 618 4.45 6.53 0.60
C GLY A 618 3.67 7.83 0.81
N LEU A 619 2.60 8.04 0.04
CA LEU A 619 1.71 9.21 0.17
C LEU A 619 0.98 9.22 1.52
N THR A 620 0.64 8.06 2.08
CA THR A 620 0.03 7.93 3.42
C THR A 620 1.01 8.38 4.50
N LYS A 621 2.27 7.92 4.43
CA LYS A 621 3.33 8.36 5.34
C LYS A 621 3.60 9.86 5.23
N ASP A 622 3.63 10.41 4.01
CA ASP A 622 3.80 11.85 3.80
C ASP A 622 2.60 12.66 4.32
N PHE A 623 1.38 12.13 4.20
CA PHE A 623 0.19 12.72 4.81
C PHE A 623 0.26 12.71 6.34
N TYR A 624 0.65 11.59 6.96
CA TYR A 624 0.83 11.50 8.41
C TYR A 624 1.88 12.48 8.93
N LYS A 625 3.00 12.63 8.24
CA LYS A 625 4.01 13.64 8.58
C LYS A 625 3.45 15.07 8.54
N ARG A 626 2.66 15.40 7.50
CA ARG A 626 2.01 16.73 7.41
C ARG A 626 1.05 16.97 8.56
N VAL A 627 0.22 15.98 8.92
CA VAL A 627 -0.71 16.08 10.06
C VAL A 627 0.07 16.28 11.36
N ALA A 628 1.13 15.51 11.59
CA ALA A 628 1.95 15.63 12.79
C ALA A 628 2.68 16.98 12.91
N GLU A 629 3.15 17.56 11.81
CA GLU A 629 3.76 18.89 11.82
C GLU A 629 2.73 19.97 12.14
N GLU A 630 1.49 19.87 11.63
CA GLU A 630 0.44 20.83 11.98
C GLU A 630 -0.03 20.70 13.43
N MET A 631 -0.14 19.47 13.94
CA MET A 631 -0.38 19.26 15.38
C MET A 631 0.72 19.93 16.22
N LYS A 632 1.97 19.89 15.77
CA LYS A 632 3.07 20.57 16.46
C LYS A 632 2.93 22.08 16.37
N ASN A 633 2.61 22.66 15.22
CA ASN A 633 2.39 24.10 15.08
C ASN A 633 1.26 24.59 16.00
N VAL A 634 0.18 23.82 16.10
CA VAL A 634 -1.02 24.19 16.87
C VAL A 634 -0.84 23.92 18.37
N PHE A 635 -0.44 22.70 18.75
CA PHE A 635 -0.53 22.24 20.14
C PHE A 635 0.76 22.41 20.94
N PHE A 636 1.92 22.55 20.30
CA PHE A 636 3.22 22.48 21.00
C PHE A 636 3.47 23.67 21.93
N GLU A 637 3.10 24.88 21.50
CA GLU A 637 3.27 26.11 22.29
C GLU A 637 2.07 26.45 23.18
N MET A 638 0.98 25.68 23.13
CA MET A 638 -0.21 25.95 23.93
C MET A 638 0.00 25.59 25.41
N PRO A 639 0.10 26.57 26.33
CA PRO A 639 0.40 26.30 27.74
C PRO A 639 -0.77 25.61 28.46
N LYS A 640 -2.00 25.84 28.00
CA LYS A 640 -3.26 25.38 28.63
C LYS A 640 -3.75 24.01 28.14
N LEU A 641 -3.01 23.34 27.25
CA LEU A 641 -3.42 22.06 26.67
C LEU A 641 -3.25 20.91 27.66
N LYS A 642 -4.36 20.37 28.15
CA LYS A 642 -4.39 19.25 29.12
C LYS A 642 -4.17 17.88 28.49
N GLY A 643 -4.65 17.66 27.27
CA GLY A 643 -4.54 16.37 26.58
C GLY A 643 -5.03 16.44 25.15
N ILE A 644 -4.75 15.38 24.38
CA ILE A 644 -5.13 15.23 22.96
C ILE A 644 -5.93 13.94 22.79
N LEU A 645 -7.08 14.03 22.14
CA LEU A 645 -7.90 12.90 21.72
C LEU A 645 -7.72 12.64 20.22
N VAL A 646 -7.53 11.38 19.85
CA VAL A 646 -7.35 10.96 18.45
C VAL A 646 -8.48 10.02 18.03
N GLY A 647 -9.21 10.38 16.98
CA GLY A 647 -10.32 9.63 16.41
C GLY A 647 -10.04 9.15 14.98
N GLY A 648 -10.54 7.97 14.63
CA GLY A 648 -10.52 7.49 13.23
C GLY A 648 -10.88 6.01 13.11
N PRO A 649 -11.01 5.48 11.88
CA PRO A 649 -11.26 4.06 11.67
C PRO A 649 -9.98 3.22 11.74
N ILE A 650 -10.08 2.00 12.28
CA ILE A 650 -9.00 0.98 12.23
C ILE A 650 -8.69 0.62 10.77
N PRO A 651 -7.41 0.59 10.33
CA PRO A 651 -6.16 0.71 11.11
C PRO A 651 -5.51 2.11 11.11
N THR A 652 -6.15 3.12 10.53
CA THR A 652 -5.51 4.41 10.16
C THR A 652 -4.93 5.15 11.37
N LYS A 653 -5.68 5.21 12.47
CA LYS A 653 -5.25 5.90 13.70
C LYS A 653 -4.14 5.15 14.44
N ASP A 654 -4.13 3.82 14.38
CA ASP A 654 -3.14 2.99 15.07
C ASP A 654 -1.79 3.10 14.35
N GLU A 655 -1.81 3.01 13.01
CA GLU A 655 -0.64 3.26 12.16
C GLU A 655 -0.02 4.65 12.41
N PHE A 656 -0.85 5.68 12.64
CA PHE A 656 -0.39 7.04 12.93
C PHE A 656 0.30 7.16 14.31
N ILE A 657 -0.25 6.54 15.35
CA ILE A 657 0.31 6.58 16.71
C ILE A 657 1.60 5.75 16.81
N GLU A 658 1.65 4.61 16.14
CA GLU A 658 2.81 3.70 16.12
C GLU A 658 3.97 4.26 15.29
N GLY A 659 3.69 4.92 14.15
CA GLY A 659 4.67 5.22 13.11
C GLY A 659 5.71 6.32 13.37
N GLU A 660 6.00 6.66 14.63
CA GLU A 660 7.00 7.66 15.04
C GLU A 660 6.93 9.03 14.31
N TYR A 661 5.73 9.45 13.86
CA TYR A 661 5.55 10.73 13.16
C TYR A 661 5.47 11.93 14.12
N MET A 662 4.99 11.70 15.33
CA MET A 662 4.72 12.72 16.33
C MET A 662 5.90 12.90 17.30
N THR A 663 6.12 14.12 17.79
CA THR A 663 7.12 14.38 18.83
C THR A 663 6.74 13.70 20.16
N ALA A 664 7.74 13.24 20.92
CA ALA A 664 7.54 12.53 22.19
C ALA A 664 6.63 13.29 23.17
N LYS A 665 6.83 14.60 23.30
CA LYS A 665 6.04 15.48 24.18
C LYS A 665 4.56 15.56 23.83
N LEU A 666 4.20 15.51 22.55
CA LEU A 666 2.79 15.48 22.13
C LEU A 666 2.19 14.08 22.28
N LYS A 667 2.99 13.03 22.03
CA LYS A 667 2.58 11.64 22.19
C LYS A 667 2.24 11.31 23.65
N GLU A 668 3.00 11.84 24.61
CA GLU A 668 2.70 11.73 26.05
C GLU A 668 1.41 12.46 26.45
N LYS A 669 1.00 13.48 25.69
CA LYS A 669 -0.26 14.20 25.93
C LYS A 669 -1.47 13.52 25.29
N VAL A 670 -1.31 12.42 24.54
CA VAL A 670 -2.44 11.68 23.97
C VAL A 670 -3.15 10.91 25.09
N ILE A 671 -4.39 11.30 25.39
CA ILE A 671 -5.19 10.74 26.49
C ILE A 671 -6.15 9.63 26.02
N GLY A 672 -6.44 9.55 24.72
CA GLY A 672 -7.37 8.54 24.21
C GLY A 672 -7.33 8.40 22.68
N VAL A 673 -7.54 7.16 22.23
CA VAL A 673 -7.58 6.77 20.82
C VAL A 673 -8.90 6.03 20.56
N ILE A 674 -9.83 6.65 19.83
CA ILE A 674 -11.23 6.19 19.71
C ILE A 674 -11.61 5.87 18.26
N ASP A 675 -12.45 4.85 18.07
CA ASP A 675 -13.03 4.53 16.77
C ASP A 675 -14.16 5.48 16.41
N VAL A 676 -13.96 6.24 15.33
CA VAL A 676 -14.89 7.26 14.82
C VAL A 676 -15.08 7.02 13.32
N GLY A 677 -16.31 7.15 12.82
CA GLY A 677 -16.66 6.81 11.45
C GLY A 677 -16.31 7.90 10.43
N ASP A 678 -16.47 9.16 10.81
CA ASP A 678 -16.25 10.32 9.96
C ASP A 678 -14.99 11.10 10.37
N SER A 679 -14.24 11.62 9.40
CA SER A 679 -13.01 12.43 9.60
C SER A 679 -13.23 13.94 9.48
N ASN A 680 -14.50 14.37 9.45
CA ASN A 680 -14.95 15.75 9.27
C ASN A 680 -15.34 16.41 10.60
N GLU A 681 -15.96 17.60 10.55
CA GLU A 681 -16.43 18.31 11.75
C GLU A 681 -17.43 17.47 12.58
N SER A 682 -18.27 16.67 11.90
CA SER A 682 -19.16 15.70 12.56
C SER A 682 -18.37 14.69 13.39
N GLY A 683 -17.22 14.24 12.87
CA GLY A 683 -16.31 13.33 13.53
C GLY A 683 -15.72 13.89 14.81
N LEU A 684 -15.42 15.20 14.87
CA LEU A 684 -14.95 15.84 16.12
C LEU A 684 -16.04 15.78 17.20
N GLY A 685 -17.29 16.02 16.84
CA GLY A 685 -18.42 15.89 17.77
C GLY A 685 -18.62 14.45 18.26
N GLU A 686 -18.50 13.47 17.36
CA GLU A 686 -18.57 12.05 17.70
C GLU A 686 -17.42 11.64 18.65
N LEU A 687 -16.19 12.10 18.36
CA LEU A 687 -15.02 11.85 19.20
C LEU A 687 -15.24 12.35 20.62
N VAL A 688 -15.70 13.59 20.79
CA VAL A 688 -15.96 14.16 22.13
C VAL A 688 -17.05 13.38 22.85
N THR A 689 -18.12 13.01 22.16
CA THR A 689 -19.23 12.23 22.75
C THR A 689 -18.76 10.87 23.27
N LYS A 690 -17.93 10.17 22.50
CA LYS A 690 -17.36 8.88 22.90
C LYS A 690 -16.24 8.99 23.94
N SER A 691 -15.65 10.17 24.12
CA SER A 691 -14.53 10.41 25.04
C SER A 691 -14.98 10.92 26.42
N GLN A 692 -16.28 11.06 26.70
CA GLN A 692 -16.77 11.65 27.95
C GLN A 692 -16.21 10.95 29.19
N ASP A 693 -16.16 9.62 29.19
CA ASP A 693 -15.61 8.84 30.31
C ASP A 693 -14.10 9.08 30.49
N ILE A 694 -13.36 9.26 29.39
CA ILE A 694 -11.92 9.51 29.41
C ILE A 694 -11.62 10.91 29.96
N LEU A 695 -12.42 11.90 29.54
CA LEU A 695 -12.30 13.29 30.00
C LEU A 695 -12.61 13.38 31.51
N ALA A 696 -13.68 12.73 31.97
CA ALA A 696 -14.04 12.68 33.39
C ALA A 696 -12.97 11.99 34.26
N ASN A 697 -12.43 10.85 33.79
CA ASN A 697 -11.36 10.15 34.50
C ASN A 697 -10.07 10.98 34.65
N GLN A 698 -9.80 11.90 33.74
CA GLN A 698 -8.59 12.73 33.80
C GLN A 698 -8.66 13.78 34.93
N GLU A 699 -9.82 14.39 35.15
CA GLU A 699 -10.04 15.29 36.30
C GLU A 699 -9.87 14.53 37.62
N ILE A 700 -10.48 13.34 37.73
CA ILE A 700 -10.37 12.46 38.90
C ILE A 700 -8.91 12.02 39.15
N THR A 701 -8.16 11.72 38.10
CA THR A 701 -6.76 11.28 38.21
C THR A 701 -5.83 12.40 38.71
N LEU A 702 -6.07 13.65 38.30
CA LEU A 702 -5.30 14.80 38.81
C LEU A 702 -5.58 15.04 40.29
N GLU A 703 -6.85 14.99 40.69
CA GLU A 703 -7.25 15.12 42.08
C GLU A 703 -6.61 14.04 42.96
N ARG A 704 -6.61 12.79 42.47
CA ARG A 704 -5.96 11.66 43.16
C ARG A 704 -4.46 11.90 43.37
N LYS A 705 -3.73 12.28 42.32
CA LYS A 705 -2.27 12.54 42.41
C LYS A 705 -1.91 13.67 43.38
N LEU A 706 -2.75 14.70 43.45
CA LEU A 706 -2.56 15.81 44.39
C LEU A 706 -2.72 15.36 45.84
N LEU A 707 -3.73 14.52 46.12
CA LEU A 707 -3.95 13.95 47.44
C LEU A 707 -2.89 12.89 47.80
N GLU A 708 -2.48 12.04 46.86
CA GLU A 708 -1.35 11.11 47.03
C GLU A 708 -0.10 11.88 47.49
N LYS A 709 0.25 12.99 46.81
CA LYS A 709 1.37 13.84 47.20
C LYS A 709 1.19 14.44 48.60
N PHE A 710 -0.03 14.82 48.99
CA PHE A 710 -0.33 15.30 50.33
C PHE A 710 -0.07 14.21 51.38
N PHE A 711 -0.56 12.98 51.15
CA PHE A 711 -0.35 11.85 52.06
C PHE A 711 1.11 11.37 52.12
N GLU A 712 1.81 11.37 50.99
CA GLU A 712 3.25 11.10 50.94
C GLU A 712 4.01 12.13 51.77
N THR A 713 3.70 13.42 51.61
CA THR A 713 4.36 14.48 52.39
C THR A 713 4.04 14.34 53.88
N LEU A 714 2.81 13.98 54.23
CA LEU A 714 2.40 13.70 55.61
C LEU A 714 3.15 12.51 56.22
N GLY A 715 3.44 11.47 55.42
CA GLY A 715 4.17 10.29 55.86
C GLY A 715 5.68 10.48 55.95
N GLU A 716 6.29 11.19 54.99
CA GLU A 716 7.75 11.41 54.93
C GLU A 716 8.22 12.59 55.77
N LYS A 717 7.46 13.69 55.80
CA LYS A 717 7.81 14.97 56.44
C LYS A 717 6.59 15.57 57.13
N PRO A 718 6.09 14.96 58.22
CA PRO A 718 4.89 15.42 58.92
C PRO A 718 5.00 16.88 59.39
N GLU A 719 6.20 17.39 59.65
CA GLU A 719 6.46 18.78 60.03
C GLU A 719 6.19 19.81 58.93
N MET A 720 5.97 19.37 57.69
CA MET A 720 5.67 20.22 56.53
C MET A 720 4.18 20.17 56.14
N VAL A 721 3.35 19.48 56.92
CA VAL A 721 1.92 19.32 56.64
C VAL A 721 1.10 19.70 57.88
N VAL A 722 0.03 20.44 57.68
CA VAL A 722 -0.89 20.82 58.75
C VAL A 722 -2.32 20.52 58.30
N TYR A 723 -3.11 19.86 59.14
CA TYR A 723 -4.47 19.40 58.77
C TYR A 723 -5.55 19.75 59.80
N ASP A 724 -5.17 20.37 60.92
CA ASP A 724 -6.10 20.96 61.89
C ASP A 724 -6.41 22.43 61.56
N GLU A 725 -7.62 22.89 61.91
CA GLU A 725 -8.07 24.25 61.56
C GLU A 725 -7.19 25.35 62.18
N GLU A 726 -6.81 25.21 63.46
CA GLU A 726 -5.98 26.19 64.16
C GLU A 726 -4.57 26.30 63.55
N GLY A 727 -3.96 25.16 63.25
CA GLY A 727 -2.66 25.09 62.59
C GLY A 727 -2.68 25.66 61.18
N ILE A 728 -3.72 25.38 60.39
CA ILE A 728 -3.88 25.94 59.04
C ILE A 728 -4.04 27.46 59.11
N ARG A 729 -4.84 28.00 60.04
CA ARG A 729 -5.00 29.44 60.24
C ARG A 729 -3.67 30.11 60.58
N LYS A 730 -2.91 29.55 61.54
CA LYS A 730 -1.56 30.04 61.87
C LYS A 730 -0.63 29.97 60.66
N ALA A 731 -0.66 28.89 59.90
CA ALA A 731 0.17 28.72 58.73
C ALA A 731 -0.13 29.73 57.62
N LEU A 732 -1.40 30.06 57.44
CA LEU A 732 -1.85 31.11 56.52
C LEU A 732 -1.42 32.50 57.02
N GLU A 733 -1.54 32.78 58.32
CA GLU A 733 -1.08 34.05 58.92
C GLU A 733 0.43 34.27 58.78
N TYR A 734 1.24 33.22 58.98
CA TYR A 734 2.69 33.28 58.79
C TYR A 734 3.11 33.29 57.30
N GLY A 735 2.18 33.09 56.36
CA GLY A 735 2.50 33.01 54.92
C GLY A 735 3.30 31.77 54.54
N ALA A 736 3.20 30.71 55.34
CA ALA A 736 3.98 29.50 55.22
C ALA A 736 3.31 28.44 54.34
N VAL A 737 2.07 28.62 53.89
CA VAL A 737 1.35 27.64 53.07
C VAL A 737 1.79 27.71 51.60
N GLU A 738 2.15 26.56 51.03
CA GLU A 738 2.39 26.38 49.59
C GLU A 738 1.09 26.00 48.88
N LYS A 739 0.45 24.92 49.36
CA LYS A 739 -0.78 24.36 48.79
C LYS A 739 -1.80 24.12 49.89
N LEU A 740 -3.01 24.63 49.72
CA LEU A 740 -4.14 24.44 50.62
C LEU A 740 -5.15 23.50 49.96
N PHE A 741 -5.50 22.43 50.66
CA PHE A 741 -6.49 21.42 50.27
C PHE A 741 -7.75 21.58 51.14
N LEU A 742 -8.91 21.69 50.49
CA LEU A 742 -10.20 21.86 51.17
C LEU A 742 -11.24 20.91 50.57
N SER A 743 -11.91 20.12 51.40
CA SER A 743 -12.98 19.25 50.95
C SER A 743 -14.27 20.02 50.64
N LYS A 744 -14.96 19.67 49.55
CA LYS A 744 -16.26 20.25 49.17
C LYS A 744 -17.34 20.12 50.25
N LYS A 745 -17.22 19.16 51.19
CA LYS A 745 -18.21 18.92 52.26
C LYS A 745 -18.04 19.80 53.50
N ILE A 746 -17.02 20.65 53.56
CA ILE A 746 -16.81 21.54 54.71
C ILE A 746 -17.81 22.69 54.71
N GLY A 747 -18.14 23.21 55.90
CA GLY A 747 -19.04 24.34 56.07
C GLY A 747 -18.61 25.52 55.21
N LYS A 748 -19.53 26.02 54.35
CA LYS A 748 -19.26 27.10 53.38
C LYS A 748 -18.56 28.32 53.99
N LYS A 749 -18.88 28.67 55.24
CA LYS A 749 -18.28 29.80 55.96
C LYS A 749 -16.77 29.64 56.15
N ILE A 750 -16.33 28.46 56.59
CA ILE A 750 -14.91 28.14 56.82
C ILE A 750 -14.16 28.07 55.48
N LEU A 751 -14.79 27.46 54.47
CA LEU A 751 -14.23 27.33 53.13
C LEU A 751 -13.95 28.69 52.49
N THR A 752 -14.89 29.64 52.58
CA THR A 752 -14.70 31.00 52.06
C THR A 752 -13.62 31.78 52.85
N GLU A 753 -13.59 31.62 54.17
CA GLU A 753 -12.63 32.32 55.04
C GLU A 753 -11.18 31.88 54.76
N LEU A 754 -10.90 30.57 54.76
CA LEU A 754 -9.57 30.02 54.50
C LEU A 754 -9.08 30.32 53.08
N ARG A 755 -10.01 30.35 52.11
CA ARG A 755 -9.68 30.68 50.72
C ARG A 755 -9.23 32.13 50.57
N LYS A 756 -9.91 33.08 51.23
CA LYS A 756 -9.50 34.50 51.26
C LYS A 756 -8.13 34.68 51.91
N LEU A 757 -7.86 33.96 53.00
CA LEU A 757 -6.56 34.01 53.67
C LEU A 757 -5.44 33.43 52.79
N ALA A 758 -5.71 32.34 52.04
CA ALA A 758 -4.75 31.73 51.13
C ALA A 758 -4.45 32.60 49.89
N GLU A 759 -5.46 33.27 49.35
CA GLU A 759 -5.31 34.19 48.22
C GLU A 759 -4.41 35.38 48.57
N ASN A 760 -4.56 35.94 49.79
CA ASN A 760 -3.73 37.03 50.28
C ASN A 760 -2.22 36.72 50.33
N ILE A 761 -1.84 35.44 50.42
CA ILE A 761 -0.44 34.99 50.47
C ILE A 761 0.02 34.25 49.20
N SER A 762 -0.80 34.27 48.14
CA SER A 762 -0.54 33.57 46.88
C SER A 762 -0.29 32.06 47.07
N ALA A 763 -1.07 31.39 47.94
CA ALA A 763 -1.04 29.94 48.09
C ALA A 763 -1.97 29.27 47.06
N GLU A 764 -1.59 28.09 46.55
CA GLU A 764 -2.42 27.34 45.61
C GLU A 764 -3.58 26.65 46.35
N VAL A 765 -4.83 27.02 46.05
CA VAL A 765 -6.01 26.41 46.68
C VAL A 765 -6.59 25.31 45.79
N HIS A 766 -6.66 24.09 46.32
CA HIS A 766 -7.25 22.91 45.69
C HIS A 766 -8.50 22.48 46.45
N VAL A 767 -9.64 22.45 45.74
CA VAL A 767 -10.91 21.96 46.30
C VAL A 767 -11.10 20.51 45.86
N VAL A 768 -11.16 19.59 46.82
CA VAL A 768 -11.21 18.13 46.58
C VAL A 768 -12.61 17.55 46.82
N SER A 769 -12.98 16.59 46.00
CA SER A 769 -14.23 15.83 46.05
C SER A 769 -14.09 14.57 46.92
N LEU A 770 -15.16 13.78 46.99
CA LEU A 770 -15.19 12.46 47.67
C LEU A 770 -15.28 11.31 46.65
N GLU A 771 -15.01 11.59 45.37
CA GLU A 771 -15.15 10.60 44.30
C GLU A 771 -13.95 9.62 44.25
N THR A 772 -12.87 9.95 44.96
CA THR A 772 -11.66 9.12 45.10
C THR A 772 -11.55 8.54 46.50
N THR A 773 -10.88 7.38 46.62
CA THR A 773 -10.55 6.74 47.91
C THR A 773 -9.71 7.65 48.81
N GLU A 774 -8.79 8.40 48.21
CA GLU A 774 -7.92 9.38 48.84
C GLU A 774 -8.73 10.60 49.31
N GLY A 775 -9.73 11.03 48.55
CA GLY A 775 -10.67 12.10 48.92
C GLY A 775 -11.51 11.75 50.15
N GLU A 776 -11.98 10.50 50.23
CA GLU A 776 -12.65 9.99 51.43
C GLU A 776 -11.72 9.95 52.65
N GLN A 777 -10.48 9.46 52.47
CA GLN A 777 -9.48 9.45 53.53
C GLN A 777 -9.13 10.88 54.01
N PHE A 778 -9.00 11.82 53.09
CA PHE A 778 -8.69 13.21 53.41
C PHE A 778 -9.83 13.87 54.19
N TYR A 779 -11.08 13.59 53.81
CA TYR A 779 -12.24 14.05 54.58
C TYR A 779 -12.29 13.45 55.99
N ASN A 780 -11.93 12.17 56.13
CA ASN A 780 -11.85 11.51 57.44
C ASN A 780 -10.77 12.11 58.35
N LEU A 781 -9.74 12.77 57.80
CA LEU A 781 -8.73 13.52 58.56
C LEU A 781 -9.16 14.94 58.98
N GLY A 782 -10.41 15.32 58.71
CA GLY A 782 -10.94 16.66 59.01
C GLY A 782 -11.22 17.50 57.76
N GLY A 783 -10.85 17.01 56.57
CA GLY A 783 -11.19 17.59 55.28
C GLY A 783 -10.49 18.92 54.95
N MET A 784 -9.54 19.36 55.77
CA MET A 784 -8.69 20.53 55.54
C MET A 784 -7.24 20.10 55.69
N GLY A 785 -6.36 20.63 54.85
CA GLY A 785 -4.95 20.27 54.86
C GLY A 785 -4.12 21.28 54.12
N ALA A 786 -2.89 21.52 54.55
CA ALA A 786 -1.97 22.44 53.92
C ALA A 786 -0.57 21.81 53.85
N ILE A 787 0.07 21.91 52.69
CA ILE A 787 1.51 21.67 52.53
C ILE A 787 2.21 23.01 52.71
N LEU A 788 3.23 23.04 53.56
CA LEU A 788 3.97 24.24 53.92
C LEU A 788 5.21 24.43 53.01
N ARG A 789 5.58 25.67 52.75
CA ARG A 789 6.83 26.10 52.09
C ARG A 789 8.04 25.92 53.01
N TYR A 790 7.83 26.13 54.31
CA TYR A 790 8.81 25.98 55.37
C TYR A 790 8.11 25.60 56.67
N ARG A 791 8.85 24.95 57.57
CA ARG A 791 8.34 24.49 58.86
C ARG A 791 7.95 25.66 59.77
N ILE A 792 6.85 25.50 60.51
CA ILE A 792 6.31 26.46 61.49
C ILE A 792 6.51 25.93 62.90
#